data_AF-A0A8H7D0G4-F1
#
_entry.id   AF-A0A8H7D0G4-F1
#
_cell.length_a   1.000
_cell.length_b   1.000
_cell.length_c   1.000
_cell.angle_alpha   90.00
_cell.angle_beta   90.00
_cell.angle_gamma   90.00
#
_symmetry.space_group_name_H-M   'P 1'
#
loop_
_entity.id
_entity.type
_entity.pdbx_description
1 polymer ?
#
loop_
_entity_poly.entity_id
_entity_poly.type
_entity_poly.pdbx_seq_one_letter_code
_entity_poly.pdbx_strand_id
1 'polypeptide(L)'
;MFAHSPDEYSEKSNVRKREMSVRTAGRRFLFALAFGALGCSIGFGLATSWGRAQWAESHAQQCTAHFDLPRPLFELEEAPRVVTVTAPAPKATAVSPQTIQTEVEDLLLVNGPPTAAFKGVNIYRSSVRKSLNSGLDNLRPDVQYITTWPGSGWTNDVLLYMNLLYLALITERVPVIPYFTPTHVGGSAPTLAFGEVFDIPRLQKEIGARILEWHEVKDPQSDIVDTMGCWSVWQGVQSFNTESHFTSATMRLKLDVSYTPAPRWIKMDPANDGDPHATFWALASLAFPETRASNLQTPAMSPIHSVALAPDEHMLCYDYLYYVGASNVCLVFLLLHILAVTEQISIGQGYEWEADYGPAWRFVGRHMHWTPELLEIADSYVRHALVTAPYEPTPNYIAVHVRHGDFGGWCDQPLKDCFAPLSAIARRVEEVQEELWATKHVVVDRVIVTSDEQDPAWWDAVFELGWVRPDHSRTVEVHGEWYPILVDAAIQSGALGFVGTDRSTVSVMARKRVQTWHGGAVRTGQTTINRGGASVLYVLTLTLSVWDAKSFRRVSYSLATSQEATATSHVPVQNVNADTKTASLKSYASLLLNGPPTQSFRDNLRPDVFYVTSWPAYGFTNQVIAYDPTSQFVNDLGCWNIPGLIRNASGLHRQPPSSLKLDISYTTAPKWVLFPPELDDAQYPHAHFWSLASLAFSETRTWTPNTPGISPVHKAALPPDEHILCYDMLYFVGAHEVFEFTEDISPAWRFVGQHMHWHPKLERLAQMYIRDTLDIAPRAAIPPYIAVHARRTDFAMWCDRVPEQDCYVELSAIARRVDEVKAEILAKQGVSATRVIVTSEEQDPSWWDEVRKLGWRWPDHSNAKTGREIRPVVSYPARRGHSIIPCRFGFCWNGQINILCSFSSKGAVLEPWSCQNGAMGKTWGRLRAIIVLSYHIIFARDEIPRFDRDLITQVADGSLPQCFALSQESTEKG
;
A
#
# COMPACT_ATOMS: atom_id res chain seq x y z
N MET A 1 -21.84 -58.09 -36.04
CA MET A 1 -21.45 -57.84 -37.44
C MET A 1 -20.56 -56.60 -37.43
N PHE A 2 -19.25 -56.64 -37.65
CA PHE A 2 -18.26 -57.68 -38.04
C PHE A 2 -17.01 -57.46 -37.14
N ALA A 3 -16.56 -58.44 -36.34
CA ALA A 3 -15.58 -59.53 -36.65
C ALA A 3 -14.13 -59.04 -36.87
N HIS A 4 -13.02 -59.65 -36.43
CA HIS A 4 -12.63 -60.65 -35.41
C HIS A 4 -11.07 -60.65 -35.39
N SER A 5 -10.47 -60.94 -34.22
CA SER A 5 -9.05 -61.28 -33.87
C SER A 5 -8.39 -62.41 -34.74
N PRO A 6 -7.14 -62.94 -34.51
CA PRO A 6 -6.13 -62.70 -33.43
C PRO A 6 -4.62 -62.77 -33.83
N ASP A 7 -3.74 -62.44 -32.85
CA ASP A 7 -2.47 -63.11 -32.44
C ASP A 7 -1.65 -62.11 -31.58
N GLU A 8 -0.82 -62.41 -30.59
CA GLU A 8 -0.72 -63.42 -29.52
C GLU A 8 0.33 -62.87 -28.50
N TYR A 9 0.26 -63.32 -27.25
CA TYR A 9 1.27 -63.30 -26.18
C TYR A 9 1.49 -62.10 -25.21
N SER A 10 1.04 -62.40 -23.98
CA SER A 10 1.36 -61.85 -22.66
C SER A 10 2.83 -62.07 -22.25
N GLU A 11 3.41 -61.18 -21.43
CA GLU A 11 3.93 -61.56 -20.10
C GLU A 11 4.32 -60.37 -19.20
N LYS A 12 4.19 -60.63 -17.89
CA LYS A 12 4.39 -59.75 -16.73
C LYS A 12 5.86 -59.37 -16.51
N SER A 13 6.13 -58.18 -15.97
CA SER A 13 7.40 -57.93 -15.25
C SER A 13 7.21 -57.22 -13.91
N ASN A 14 7.78 -57.85 -12.89
CA ASN A 14 7.85 -57.43 -11.49
C ASN A 14 8.88 -56.31 -11.30
N VAL A 15 8.50 -55.25 -10.58
CA VAL A 15 9.43 -54.21 -10.10
C VAL A 15 10.11 -54.69 -8.81
N ARG A 16 11.42 -54.97 -8.89
CA ARG A 16 12.30 -55.18 -7.72
C ARG A 16 12.88 -53.84 -7.27
N LYS A 17 12.68 -53.52 -5.99
CA LYS A 17 13.48 -52.52 -5.23
C LYS A 17 14.95 -52.96 -5.20
N ARG A 18 15.86 -52.01 -5.47
CA ARG A 18 17.29 -52.14 -5.17
C ARG A 18 17.71 -51.01 -4.24
N GLU A 19 18.14 -51.40 -3.05
CA GLU A 19 18.96 -50.60 -2.14
C GLU A 19 20.35 -50.38 -2.77
N MET A 20 20.89 -49.16 -2.66
CA MET A 20 22.26 -48.84 -3.04
C MET A 20 23.07 -48.48 -1.78
N SER A 21 24.09 -49.29 -1.55
CA SER A 21 25.07 -49.21 -0.47
C SER A 21 26.15 -48.15 -0.77
N VAL A 22 26.47 -47.36 0.26
CA VAL A 22 27.50 -46.31 0.26
C VAL A 22 28.79 -46.84 0.89
N ARG A 23 29.89 -46.78 0.12
CA ARG A 23 31.35 -46.76 0.48
C ARG A 23 32.11 -47.07 -0.82
N THR A 24 32.93 -46.22 -1.44
CA THR A 24 34.25 -45.75 -0.99
C THR A 24 34.83 -44.88 -2.12
N ALA A 25 35.19 -43.61 -1.89
CA ALA A 25 36.11 -42.85 -2.76
C ALA A 25 36.67 -41.62 -2.02
N GLY A 26 37.39 -41.87 -0.93
CA GLY A 26 38.26 -40.90 -0.29
C GLY A 26 39.68 -41.03 -0.84
N ARG A 27 40.38 -39.88 -0.96
CA ARG A 27 41.79 -39.66 -1.37
C ARG A 27 42.02 -39.34 -2.85
N ARG A 28 41.71 -38.09 -3.24
CA ARG A 28 42.46 -37.29 -4.24
C ARG A 28 42.06 -35.81 -4.29
N PHE A 29 41.71 -35.19 -3.15
CA PHE A 29 41.23 -33.80 -3.12
C PHE A 29 41.93 -32.89 -2.09
N LEU A 30 43.18 -33.19 -1.72
CA LEU A 30 43.91 -32.43 -0.68
C LEU A 30 45.29 -31.90 -1.12
N PHE A 31 45.53 -31.73 -2.43
CA PHE A 31 46.79 -31.14 -2.92
C PHE A 31 46.63 -29.93 -3.85
N ALA A 32 45.40 -29.46 -4.12
CA ALA A 32 45.15 -28.32 -5.02
C ALA A 32 44.79 -26.99 -4.32
N LEU A 33 44.70 -26.95 -2.99
CA LEU A 33 44.24 -25.78 -2.24
C LEU A 33 45.36 -24.95 -1.57
N ALA A 34 46.64 -25.25 -1.84
CA ALA A 34 47.77 -24.59 -1.18
C ALA A 34 48.54 -23.56 -2.03
N PHE A 35 48.14 -23.29 -3.30
CA PHE A 35 48.84 -22.32 -4.15
C PHE A 35 47.98 -21.15 -4.69
N GLY A 36 46.67 -21.12 -4.38
CA GLY A 36 45.78 -20.04 -4.84
C GLY A 36 45.78 -18.77 -3.97
N ALA A 37 46.35 -18.82 -2.77
CA ALA A 37 46.14 -17.79 -1.75
C ALA A 37 47.23 -16.70 -1.65
N LEU A 38 48.25 -16.69 -2.52
CA LEU A 38 49.31 -15.67 -2.51
C LEU A 38 49.31 -14.71 -3.72
N GLY A 39 48.44 -14.93 -4.71
CA GLY A 39 48.39 -14.14 -5.94
C GLY A 39 47.39 -12.97 -5.94
N CYS A 40 46.45 -12.92 -5.00
CA CYS A 40 45.35 -11.95 -5.04
C CYS A 40 45.63 -10.59 -4.35
N SER A 41 46.73 -10.45 -3.62
CA SER A 41 46.95 -9.26 -2.77
C SER A 41 47.73 -8.13 -3.44
N ILE A 42 48.23 -8.30 -4.68
CA ILE A 42 49.00 -7.26 -5.40
C ILE A 42 48.22 -6.68 -6.60
N GLY A 43 47.17 -7.35 -7.09
CA GLY A 43 46.36 -6.87 -8.22
C GLY A 43 45.27 -5.84 -7.86
N PHE A 44 44.89 -5.71 -6.58
CA PHE A 44 43.75 -4.89 -6.16
C PHE A 44 44.09 -3.40 -5.95
N GLY A 45 45.38 -3.04 -5.92
CA GLY A 45 45.85 -1.67 -5.62
C GLY A 45 45.95 -0.70 -6.81
N LEU A 46 45.88 -1.20 -8.05
CA LEU A 46 46.10 -0.38 -9.26
C LEU A 46 44.86 -0.23 -10.17
N ALA A 47 43.75 -0.94 -9.90
CA ALA A 47 42.54 -0.86 -10.72
C ALA A 47 41.50 0.17 -10.24
N THR A 48 41.65 0.73 -9.03
CA THR A 48 40.64 1.60 -8.40
C THR A 48 40.77 3.08 -8.75
N SER A 49 41.82 3.49 -9.46
CA SER A 49 42.02 4.89 -9.91
C SER A 49 41.61 5.16 -11.36
N TRP A 50 41.55 4.13 -12.23
CA TRP A 50 41.10 4.28 -13.63
C TRP A 50 39.59 4.04 -13.82
N GLY A 51 38.94 3.28 -12.94
CA GLY A 51 37.52 2.95 -13.06
C GLY A 51 36.53 4.09 -12.80
N ARG A 52 36.95 5.21 -12.17
CA ARG A 52 36.05 6.34 -11.87
C ARG A 52 35.86 7.33 -13.03
N ALA A 53 36.76 7.34 -14.01
CA ALA A 53 36.68 8.26 -15.14
C ALA A 53 35.79 7.73 -16.28
N GLN A 54 35.71 6.41 -16.48
CA GLN A 54 34.82 5.79 -17.48
C GLN A 54 33.38 5.60 -16.98
N TRP A 55 33.13 5.68 -15.67
CA TRP A 55 31.81 5.50 -15.08
C TRP A 55 30.88 6.71 -15.25
N ALA A 56 31.46 7.90 -15.49
CA ALA A 56 30.70 9.14 -15.75
C ALA A 56 30.24 9.29 -17.21
N GLU A 57 30.85 8.56 -18.16
CA GLU A 57 30.57 8.71 -19.60
C GLU A 57 29.43 7.78 -20.09
N SER A 58 29.15 6.67 -19.39
CA SER A 58 28.10 5.72 -19.80
C SER A 58 26.68 6.10 -19.37
N HIS A 59 26.52 7.02 -18.39
CA HIS A 59 25.20 7.44 -17.90
C HIS A 59 24.52 8.50 -18.79
N ALA A 60 25.25 9.15 -19.69
CA ALA A 60 24.70 10.20 -20.55
C ALA A 60 23.97 9.69 -21.81
N GLN A 61 23.98 8.38 -22.09
CA GLN A 61 23.51 7.83 -23.37
C GLN A 61 22.17 7.07 -23.35
N GLN A 62 21.48 6.91 -22.21
CA GLN A 62 20.30 6.01 -22.14
C GLN A 62 18.97 6.64 -21.69
N CYS A 63 18.88 7.96 -21.53
CA CYS A 63 17.61 8.62 -21.19
C CYS A 63 16.86 9.13 -22.43
N THR A 64 16.22 8.22 -23.17
CA THR A 64 15.20 8.56 -24.19
C THR A 64 13.93 7.77 -23.93
N ALA A 65 12.94 8.39 -23.29
CA ALA A 65 11.55 7.94 -23.32
C ALA A 65 10.62 9.17 -23.30
N HIS A 66 9.60 9.11 -24.15
CA HIS A 66 8.59 10.15 -24.38
C HIS A 66 7.62 10.25 -23.19
N PHE A 67 7.31 11.48 -22.77
CA PHE A 67 6.22 11.76 -21.82
C PHE A 67 5.08 12.46 -22.55
N ASP A 68 4.01 11.74 -22.82
CA ASP A 68 2.67 12.30 -22.97
C ASP A 68 1.86 11.87 -21.74
N LEU A 69 1.26 12.83 -21.05
CA LEU A 69 0.53 12.61 -19.79
C LEU A 69 -0.81 11.91 -20.06
N PRO A 70 -1.12 10.77 -19.42
CA PRO A 70 -2.48 10.23 -19.43
C PRO A 70 -3.43 11.06 -18.55
N ARG A 71 -4.73 11.03 -18.90
CA ARG A 71 -5.80 11.72 -18.16
C ARG A 71 -5.96 11.12 -16.74
N PRO A 72 -6.32 11.92 -15.72
CA PRO A 72 -6.39 11.47 -14.33
C PRO A 72 -7.49 10.43 -14.08
N LEU A 73 -7.17 9.44 -13.24
CA LEU A 73 -8.03 8.32 -12.79
C LEU A 73 -9.20 8.71 -11.87
N PHE A 74 -9.36 9.99 -11.54
CA PHE A 74 -10.41 10.49 -10.64
C PHE A 74 -11.10 11.73 -11.21
N GLU A 75 -11.88 11.57 -12.28
CA GLU A 75 -12.92 12.56 -12.59
C GLU A 75 -14.12 12.30 -11.66
N LEU A 76 -14.23 13.10 -10.59
CA LEU A 76 -15.51 13.29 -9.93
C LEU A 76 -16.45 13.93 -10.96
N GLU A 77 -17.51 13.22 -11.39
CA GLU A 77 -18.50 13.71 -12.35
C GLU A 77 -18.84 15.19 -12.06
N GLU A 78 -18.53 16.08 -13.01
CA GLU A 78 -19.02 17.45 -12.96
C GLU A 78 -20.56 17.39 -12.91
N ALA A 79 -21.17 17.95 -11.86
CA ALA A 79 -22.62 18.11 -11.79
C ALA A 79 -23.12 18.75 -13.11
N PRO A 80 -24.24 18.26 -13.68
CA PRO A 80 -24.70 18.70 -14.99
C PRO A 80 -24.85 20.22 -15.01
N ARG A 81 -24.04 20.89 -15.84
CA ARG A 81 -24.18 22.33 -16.09
C ARG A 81 -25.57 22.58 -16.64
N VAL A 82 -26.45 23.16 -15.81
CA VAL A 82 -27.71 23.73 -16.28
C VAL A 82 -27.36 24.95 -17.12
N VAL A 83 -27.19 24.74 -18.42
CA VAL A 83 -27.08 25.84 -19.39
C VAL A 83 -28.50 26.31 -19.71
N THR A 84 -28.94 27.38 -19.06
CA THR A 84 -30.14 28.10 -19.51
C THR A 84 -29.79 28.90 -20.76
N VAL A 85 -29.91 28.29 -21.95
CA VAL A 85 -29.76 28.99 -23.23
C VAL A 85 -31.05 29.74 -23.54
N THR A 86 -31.09 31.04 -23.24
CA THR A 86 -31.98 31.99 -23.92
C THR A 86 -31.19 32.74 -25.00
N ALA A 87 -30.94 32.06 -26.13
CA ALA A 87 -30.44 32.69 -27.35
C ALA A 87 -30.95 31.91 -28.58
N PRO A 88 -31.27 32.60 -29.69
CA PRO A 88 -31.86 31.97 -30.86
C PRO A 88 -30.90 30.96 -31.50
N ALA A 89 -31.46 29.83 -31.95
CA ALA A 89 -30.77 28.68 -32.49
C ALA A 89 -29.65 29.04 -33.48
N PRO A 90 -28.38 28.64 -33.23
CA PRO A 90 -27.36 28.68 -34.25
C PRO A 90 -27.67 27.59 -35.29
N LYS A 91 -27.56 27.95 -36.57
CA LYS A 91 -27.67 27.02 -37.69
C LYS A 91 -26.69 25.86 -37.48
N ALA A 92 -27.18 24.64 -37.59
CA ALA A 92 -26.39 23.42 -37.51
C ALA A 92 -25.23 23.44 -38.53
N THR A 93 -24.02 23.69 -38.05
CA THR A 93 -22.80 23.40 -38.79
C THR A 93 -22.55 21.90 -38.64
N ALA A 94 -22.47 21.20 -39.77
CA ALA A 94 -22.14 19.78 -39.79
C ALA A 94 -20.83 19.52 -39.05
N VAL A 95 -20.87 18.69 -38.02
CA VAL A 95 -19.67 18.14 -37.38
C VAL A 95 -18.92 17.35 -38.46
N SER A 96 -17.66 17.69 -38.70
CA SER A 96 -16.84 17.01 -39.70
C SER A 96 -16.69 15.53 -39.32
N PRO A 97 -16.85 14.57 -40.25
CA PRO A 97 -16.58 13.15 -40.03
C PRO A 97 -15.19 12.88 -39.42
N GLN A 98 -14.24 13.80 -39.61
CA GLN A 98 -12.88 13.70 -39.09
C GLN A 98 -12.79 13.81 -37.56
N THR A 99 -13.70 14.54 -36.89
CA THR A 99 -13.69 14.69 -35.42
C THR A 99 -14.20 13.45 -34.71
N ILE A 100 -15.14 12.71 -35.34
CA ILE A 100 -15.64 11.43 -34.82
C ILE A 100 -14.59 10.32 -35.02
N GLN A 101 -13.84 10.35 -36.13
CA GLN A 101 -12.74 9.41 -36.36
C GLN A 101 -11.59 9.56 -35.35
N THR A 102 -11.28 10.78 -34.92
CA THR A 102 -10.20 11.02 -33.93
C THR A 102 -10.56 10.53 -32.53
N GLU A 103 -11.81 10.69 -32.09
CA GLU A 103 -12.26 10.10 -30.81
C GLU A 103 -12.28 8.57 -30.82
N VAL A 104 -12.52 7.94 -31.98
CA VAL A 104 -12.52 6.47 -32.12
C VAL A 104 -11.09 5.90 -32.23
N GLU A 105 -10.16 6.60 -32.88
CA GLU A 105 -8.75 6.19 -32.93
C GLU A 105 -8.04 6.33 -31.57
N ASP A 106 -8.40 7.33 -30.75
CA ASP A 106 -7.92 7.48 -29.37
C ASP A 106 -8.45 6.38 -28.40
N LEU A 107 -9.44 5.60 -28.83
CA LEU A 107 -10.01 4.49 -28.06
C LEU A 107 -9.33 3.14 -28.37
N LEU A 108 -8.66 2.99 -29.50
CA LEU A 108 -8.01 1.72 -29.85
C LEU A 108 -6.76 1.50 -28.99
N LEU A 109 -6.76 0.42 -28.23
CA LEU A 109 -5.66 0.02 -27.35
C LEU A 109 -4.62 -0.84 -28.06
N VAL A 110 -4.87 -1.24 -29.30
CA VAL A 110 -4.00 -2.06 -30.13
C VAL A 110 -4.00 -1.49 -31.56
N ASN A 111 -2.96 -1.77 -32.34
CA ASN A 111 -2.78 -1.21 -33.68
C ASN A 111 -3.75 -1.81 -34.72
N GLY A 112 -4.40 -2.94 -34.40
CA GLY A 112 -5.33 -3.59 -35.32
C GLY A 112 -5.99 -4.83 -34.71
N PRO A 113 -6.60 -5.69 -35.55
CA PRO A 113 -7.11 -6.97 -35.10
C PRO A 113 -5.98 -7.87 -34.55
N PRO A 114 -6.30 -8.91 -33.77
CA PRO A 114 -5.30 -9.84 -33.24
C PRO A 114 -4.37 -10.37 -34.33
N THR A 115 -3.07 -10.33 -34.06
CA THR A 115 -2.02 -10.77 -34.99
C THR A 115 -1.46 -12.12 -34.57
N ALA A 116 -0.81 -12.82 -35.50
CA ALA A 116 -0.18 -14.11 -35.20
C ALA A 116 0.97 -14.01 -34.19
N ALA A 117 1.66 -12.87 -34.16
CA ALA A 117 2.72 -12.52 -33.19
C ALA A 117 2.34 -11.22 -32.51
N PHE A 118 2.39 -11.16 -31.17
CA PHE A 118 1.97 -9.95 -30.45
C PHE A 118 2.99 -8.81 -30.57
N LYS A 119 4.28 -9.15 -30.61
CA LYS A 119 5.37 -8.23 -30.90
C LYS A 119 5.91 -8.47 -32.30
N GLY A 120 6.22 -7.39 -33.01
CA GLY A 120 6.77 -7.48 -34.36
C GLY A 120 8.03 -8.35 -34.36
N VAL A 121 8.02 -9.44 -35.13
CA VAL A 121 9.17 -10.34 -35.19
C VAL A 121 10.31 -9.61 -35.89
N ASN A 122 11.25 -9.06 -35.11
CA ASN A 122 12.50 -8.53 -35.64
C ASN A 122 13.40 -9.72 -35.98
N ILE A 123 13.02 -10.48 -37.00
CA ILE A 123 13.87 -11.55 -37.53
C ILE A 123 15.09 -10.84 -38.10
N TYR A 124 16.22 -10.93 -37.39
CA TYR A 124 17.55 -10.76 -37.96
C TYR A 124 17.74 -11.77 -39.09
N ARG A 125 17.15 -11.54 -40.26
CA ARG A 125 17.45 -12.23 -41.50
C ARG A 125 17.74 -11.20 -42.58
N SER A 126 19.03 -11.16 -42.90
CA SER A 126 19.59 -10.63 -44.12
C SER A 126 18.66 -10.86 -45.32
N SER A 127 18.23 -9.74 -45.91
CA SER A 127 17.94 -9.59 -47.33
C SER A 127 17.13 -10.71 -48.01
N VAL A 128 15.81 -10.75 -47.84
CA VAL A 128 14.84 -11.07 -48.93
C VAL A 128 13.44 -10.54 -48.57
N ARG A 129 12.92 -9.65 -49.42
CA ARG A 129 11.53 -9.21 -49.63
C ARG A 129 10.63 -8.94 -48.41
N LYS A 130 10.51 -7.63 -48.16
CA LYS A 130 9.36 -6.85 -47.67
C LYS A 130 8.00 -7.48 -48.05
N SER A 131 7.51 -8.42 -47.25
CA SER A 131 6.09 -8.77 -47.18
C SER A 131 5.45 -7.83 -46.15
N LEU A 132 4.69 -6.84 -46.62
CA LEU A 132 3.78 -6.10 -45.75
C LEU A 132 2.80 -7.14 -45.13
N ASN A 133 2.70 -7.15 -43.80
CA ASN A 133 1.77 -7.91 -42.93
C ASN A 133 2.40 -8.91 -41.94
N SER A 134 3.74 -9.06 -41.86
CA SER A 134 4.39 -9.99 -40.91
C SER A 134 5.28 -9.33 -39.85
N GLY A 135 5.07 -8.04 -39.52
CA GLY A 135 6.00 -7.31 -38.64
C GLY A 135 5.44 -6.06 -37.96
N LEU A 136 4.12 -5.94 -37.81
CA LEU A 136 3.54 -4.90 -36.98
C LEU A 136 3.32 -5.48 -35.59
N ASP A 137 3.97 -4.88 -34.60
CA ASP A 137 3.61 -5.03 -33.19
C ASP A 137 2.12 -4.68 -33.05
N ASN A 138 1.32 -5.54 -32.42
CA ASN A 138 -0.11 -5.22 -32.22
C ASN A 138 -0.28 -4.25 -31.05
N LEU A 139 0.72 -4.13 -30.18
CA LEU A 139 0.73 -3.18 -29.09
C LEU A 139 1.06 -1.77 -29.60
N ARG A 140 0.35 -0.77 -29.08
CA ARG A 140 0.61 0.63 -29.36
C ARG A 140 1.91 1.06 -28.67
N PRO A 141 2.84 1.75 -29.35
CA PRO A 141 4.13 2.14 -28.76
C PRO A 141 3.99 3.24 -27.70
N ASP A 142 2.88 3.98 -27.69
CA ASP A 142 2.57 5.06 -26.74
C ASP A 142 1.75 4.59 -25.53
N VAL A 143 1.43 3.30 -25.45
CA VAL A 143 0.67 2.70 -24.35
C VAL A 143 1.53 1.67 -23.64
N GLN A 144 1.50 1.66 -22.32
CA GLN A 144 2.16 0.65 -21.50
C GLN A 144 1.15 -0.41 -21.03
N TYR A 145 1.57 -1.67 -21.02
CA TYR A 145 0.73 -2.82 -20.70
C TYR A 145 1.29 -3.59 -19.51
N ILE A 146 0.43 -4.38 -18.86
CA ILE A 146 0.79 -5.30 -17.78
C ILE A 146 0.04 -6.63 -17.90
N THR A 147 0.69 -7.76 -17.60
CA THR A 147 0.10 -9.11 -17.62
C THR A 147 0.63 -9.97 -16.47
N THR A 148 -0.06 -11.07 -16.18
CA THR A 148 0.43 -12.16 -15.33
C THR A 148 -0.15 -13.50 -15.79
N TRP A 149 0.10 -14.60 -15.08
CA TRP A 149 -0.36 -15.93 -15.48
C TRP A 149 -1.19 -16.63 -14.39
N PRO A 150 -2.36 -17.21 -14.76
CA PRO A 150 -3.10 -18.08 -13.87
C PRO A 150 -2.32 -19.39 -13.64
N GLY A 151 -2.58 -20.06 -12.53
CA GLY A 151 -1.82 -21.27 -12.20
C GLY A 151 -2.35 -22.04 -11.00
N SER A 152 -3.55 -21.74 -10.53
CA SER A 152 -4.13 -22.36 -9.32
C SER A 152 -5.62 -22.63 -9.49
N GLY A 153 -6.37 -22.78 -8.39
CA GLY A 153 -7.83 -22.82 -8.37
C GLY A 153 -8.44 -21.66 -9.13
N TRP A 154 -9.58 -21.88 -9.80
CA TRP A 154 -10.27 -20.82 -10.53
C TRP A 154 -10.51 -19.57 -9.70
N THR A 155 -10.95 -19.70 -8.45
CA THR A 155 -11.14 -18.54 -7.56
C THR A 155 -9.83 -17.90 -7.13
N ASN A 156 -8.74 -18.67 -7.05
CA ASN A 156 -7.40 -18.11 -6.82
C ASN A 156 -6.94 -17.30 -8.04
N ASP A 157 -7.23 -17.77 -9.25
CA ASP A 157 -6.95 -17.02 -10.48
C ASP A 157 -7.82 -15.75 -10.58
N VAL A 158 -9.07 -15.77 -10.09
CA VAL A 158 -9.89 -14.55 -9.94
C VAL A 158 -9.24 -13.55 -8.98
N LEU A 159 -8.71 -14.02 -7.84
CA LEU A 159 -7.97 -13.19 -6.89
C LEU A 159 -6.69 -12.60 -7.51
N LEU A 160 -5.95 -13.42 -8.25
CA LEU A 160 -4.78 -13.02 -9.00
C LEU A 160 -5.12 -11.94 -10.06
N TYR A 161 -6.25 -12.04 -10.76
CA TYR A 161 -6.67 -11.00 -11.71
C TYR A 161 -7.12 -9.71 -11.02
N MET A 162 -7.74 -9.78 -9.83
CA MET A 162 -7.99 -8.57 -9.03
C MET A 162 -6.68 -7.85 -8.69
N ASN A 163 -5.64 -8.61 -8.32
CA ASN A 163 -4.32 -8.08 -8.02
C ASN A 163 -3.63 -7.50 -9.27
N LEU A 164 -3.74 -8.16 -10.43
CA LEU A 164 -3.26 -7.64 -11.72
C LEU A 164 -3.91 -6.30 -12.07
N LEU A 165 -5.25 -6.24 -12.00
CA LEU A 165 -6.02 -5.05 -12.31
C LEU A 165 -5.64 -3.89 -11.37
N TYR A 166 -5.48 -4.16 -10.07
CA TYR A 166 -5.05 -3.14 -9.13
C TYR A 166 -3.61 -2.66 -9.39
N LEU A 167 -2.67 -3.57 -9.70
CA LEU A 167 -1.32 -3.19 -10.14
C LEU A 167 -1.35 -2.32 -11.40
N ALA A 168 -2.24 -2.62 -12.34
CA ALA A 168 -2.42 -1.83 -13.56
C ALA A 168 -2.86 -0.39 -13.23
N LEU A 169 -3.79 -0.21 -12.28
CA LEU A 169 -4.20 1.12 -11.82
C LEU A 169 -3.02 1.92 -11.24
N ILE A 170 -2.22 1.31 -10.36
CA ILE A 170 -1.15 2.04 -9.66
C ILE A 170 0.13 2.20 -10.47
N THR A 171 0.27 1.46 -11.57
CA THR A 171 1.37 1.60 -12.53
C THR A 171 0.96 2.36 -13.79
N GLU A 172 -0.30 2.81 -13.89
CA GLU A 172 -0.88 3.49 -15.06
C GLU A 172 -0.76 2.70 -16.37
N ARG A 173 -0.96 1.37 -16.29
CA ARG A 173 -0.83 0.43 -17.41
C ARG A 173 -2.18 -0.16 -17.81
N VAL A 174 -2.29 -0.61 -19.06
CA VAL A 174 -3.43 -1.38 -19.54
C VAL A 174 -3.21 -2.87 -19.20
N PRO A 175 -4.05 -3.49 -18.36
CA PRO A 175 -3.96 -4.92 -18.07
C PRO A 175 -4.39 -5.73 -19.29
N VAL A 176 -3.60 -6.76 -19.62
CA VAL A 176 -3.90 -7.78 -20.63
C VAL A 176 -4.14 -9.10 -19.92
N ILE A 177 -5.41 -9.48 -19.77
CA ILE A 177 -5.85 -10.60 -18.95
C ILE A 177 -5.83 -11.88 -19.79
N PRO A 178 -5.16 -12.95 -19.33
CA PRO A 178 -5.21 -14.25 -20.01
C PRO A 178 -6.49 -15.02 -19.69
N TYR A 179 -6.78 -16.03 -20.50
CA TYR A 179 -7.88 -16.96 -20.22
C TYR A 179 -7.66 -17.70 -18.90
N PHE A 180 -8.75 -18.09 -18.23
CA PHE A 180 -8.67 -19.10 -17.18
C PHE A 180 -8.21 -20.44 -17.75
N THR A 181 -7.32 -21.10 -17.03
CA THR A 181 -6.82 -22.44 -17.39
C THR A 181 -7.49 -23.51 -16.55
N PRO A 182 -7.82 -24.69 -17.12
CA PRO A 182 -8.66 -25.68 -16.46
C PRO A 182 -7.88 -26.59 -15.51
N THR A 183 -7.21 -25.99 -14.54
CA THR A 183 -6.41 -26.66 -13.51
C THR A 183 -7.26 -27.53 -12.57
N HIS A 184 -8.49 -27.11 -12.25
CA HIS A 184 -9.37 -27.78 -11.28
C HIS A 184 -10.72 -28.25 -11.85
N VAL A 185 -11.07 -27.89 -13.08
CA VAL A 185 -12.31 -28.33 -13.76
C VAL A 185 -12.10 -29.56 -14.67
N GLY A 186 -10.85 -30.02 -14.78
CA GLY A 186 -10.44 -31.15 -15.63
C GLY A 186 -9.58 -30.70 -16.81
N GLY A 187 -8.43 -31.32 -17.01
CA GLY A 187 -7.44 -30.87 -18.01
C GLY A 187 -7.90 -30.92 -19.48
N SER A 188 -9.03 -31.59 -19.77
CA SER A 188 -9.67 -31.65 -21.08
C SER A 188 -10.50 -30.41 -21.41
N ALA A 189 -10.90 -29.62 -20.41
CA ALA A 189 -11.77 -28.47 -20.64
C ALA A 189 -11.08 -27.44 -21.55
N PRO A 190 -11.84 -26.70 -22.39
CA PRO A 190 -11.30 -25.55 -23.08
C PRO A 190 -10.86 -24.47 -22.08
N THR A 191 -10.03 -23.53 -22.52
CA THR A 191 -9.81 -22.29 -21.77
C THR A 191 -11.07 -21.44 -21.78
N LEU A 192 -11.24 -20.60 -20.76
CA LEU A 192 -12.40 -19.71 -20.63
C LEU A 192 -11.93 -18.26 -20.60
N ALA A 193 -12.48 -17.40 -21.46
CA ALA A 193 -12.11 -15.98 -21.46
C ALA A 193 -12.61 -15.28 -20.19
N PHE A 194 -11.93 -14.20 -19.80
CA PHE A 194 -12.32 -13.39 -18.64
C PHE A 194 -13.67 -12.71 -18.88
N GLY A 195 -13.88 -12.20 -20.10
CA GLY A 195 -15.13 -11.53 -20.51
C GLY A 195 -16.34 -12.45 -20.65
N GLU A 196 -16.15 -13.77 -20.69
CA GLU A 196 -17.26 -14.73 -20.63
C GLU A 196 -17.84 -14.84 -19.19
N VAL A 197 -17.02 -14.53 -18.19
CA VAL A 197 -17.38 -14.65 -16.77
C VAL A 197 -17.80 -13.31 -16.18
N PHE A 198 -17.06 -12.24 -16.49
CA PHE A 198 -17.26 -10.91 -15.93
C PHE A 198 -17.63 -9.88 -17.00
N ASP A 199 -18.52 -8.96 -16.64
CA ASP A 199 -18.93 -7.84 -17.51
C ASP A 199 -17.80 -6.80 -17.61
N ILE A 200 -16.90 -6.99 -18.60
CA ILE A 200 -15.75 -6.10 -18.85
C ILE A 200 -16.20 -4.65 -19.12
N PRO A 201 -17.19 -4.36 -19.99
CA PRO A 201 -17.63 -2.98 -20.21
C PRO A 201 -18.08 -2.28 -18.93
N ARG A 202 -18.83 -2.97 -18.07
CA ARG A 202 -19.22 -2.43 -16.77
C ARG A 202 -18.02 -2.23 -15.87
N LEU A 203 -17.13 -3.21 -15.77
CA LEU A 203 -15.93 -3.13 -14.95
C LEU A 203 -15.03 -1.95 -15.36
N GLN A 204 -14.73 -1.81 -16.66
CA GLN A 204 -13.93 -0.70 -17.20
C GLN A 204 -14.51 0.66 -16.82
N LYS A 205 -15.83 0.81 -16.93
CA LYS A 205 -16.53 2.03 -16.54
C LYS A 205 -16.42 2.31 -15.04
N GLU A 206 -16.64 1.29 -14.21
CA GLU A 206 -16.68 1.45 -12.75
C GLU A 206 -15.29 1.71 -12.13
N ILE A 207 -14.23 1.12 -12.68
CA ILE A 207 -12.85 1.33 -12.19
C ILE A 207 -12.11 2.47 -12.91
N GLY A 208 -12.69 3.03 -13.97
CA GLY A 208 -12.07 4.11 -14.75
C GLY A 208 -10.82 3.69 -15.52
N ALA A 209 -10.68 2.40 -15.85
CA ALA A 209 -9.51 1.87 -16.55
C ALA A 209 -9.91 0.99 -17.73
N ARG A 210 -9.08 1.04 -18.77
CA ARG A 210 -9.21 0.19 -19.95
C ARG A 210 -8.66 -1.21 -19.63
N ILE A 211 -9.25 -2.25 -20.20
CA ILE A 211 -8.88 -3.66 -19.98
C ILE A 211 -8.83 -4.35 -21.34
N LEU A 212 -7.81 -5.18 -21.56
CA LEU A 212 -7.71 -6.07 -22.73
C LEU A 212 -7.67 -7.53 -22.28
N GLU A 213 -8.05 -8.41 -23.18
CA GLU A 213 -7.83 -9.85 -23.09
C GLU A 213 -6.79 -10.30 -24.12
N TRP A 214 -6.08 -11.39 -23.82
CA TRP A 214 -5.01 -11.88 -24.71
C TRP A 214 -5.50 -12.25 -26.11
N HIS A 215 -6.74 -12.70 -26.29
CA HIS A 215 -7.29 -12.99 -27.62
C HIS A 215 -7.49 -11.74 -28.48
N GLU A 216 -7.55 -10.55 -27.87
CA GLU A 216 -7.63 -9.27 -28.58
C GLU A 216 -6.24 -8.79 -29.04
N VAL A 217 -5.19 -9.29 -28.39
CA VAL A 217 -3.79 -8.92 -28.66
C VAL A 217 -3.14 -9.92 -29.63
N LYS A 218 -3.35 -11.23 -29.42
CA LYS A 218 -2.72 -12.31 -30.18
C LYS A 218 -3.77 -13.31 -30.65
N ASP A 219 -3.68 -13.73 -31.91
CA ASP A 219 -4.52 -14.78 -32.47
C ASP A 219 -4.32 -16.11 -31.70
N PRO A 220 -5.36 -16.62 -31.00
CA PRO A 220 -5.26 -17.85 -30.24
C PRO A 220 -5.01 -19.10 -31.09
N GLN A 221 -5.24 -19.04 -32.40
CA GLN A 221 -4.97 -20.13 -33.34
C GLN A 221 -3.56 -20.07 -33.95
N SER A 222 -2.79 -19.03 -33.66
CA SER A 222 -1.44 -18.90 -34.15
C SER A 222 -0.53 -19.98 -33.58
N ASP A 223 0.29 -20.60 -34.44
CA ASP A 223 1.37 -21.49 -34.04
C ASP A 223 2.70 -20.74 -33.79
N ILE A 224 2.72 -19.42 -33.98
CA ILE A 224 3.92 -18.61 -33.75
C ILE A 224 4.16 -18.51 -32.24
N VAL A 225 5.34 -18.97 -31.83
CA VAL A 225 5.80 -18.82 -30.45
C VAL A 225 6.53 -17.47 -30.32
N ASP A 226 5.98 -16.55 -29.53
CA ASP A 226 6.61 -15.27 -29.23
C ASP A 226 7.48 -15.39 -27.98
N THR A 227 8.55 -14.59 -27.89
CA THR A 227 9.39 -14.53 -26.69
C THR A 227 9.07 -13.29 -25.85
N MET A 228 9.17 -13.41 -24.53
CA MET A 228 8.93 -12.29 -23.61
C MET A 228 9.77 -12.44 -22.34
N GLY A 229 10.23 -11.33 -21.77
CA GLY A 229 10.86 -11.30 -20.45
C GLY A 229 9.84 -10.95 -19.37
N CYS A 230 9.90 -11.63 -18.22
CA CYS A 230 9.01 -11.42 -17.07
C CYS A 230 9.79 -11.39 -15.75
N TRP A 231 9.25 -10.66 -14.77
CA TRP A 231 9.65 -10.79 -13.37
C TRP A 231 9.06 -12.09 -12.80
N SER A 232 9.87 -12.82 -12.05
CA SER A 232 9.44 -13.96 -11.25
C SER A 232 9.26 -13.53 -9.81
N VAL A 233 8.01 -13.24 -9.45
CA VAL A 233 7.58 -12.90 -8.10
C VAL A 233 7.74 -14.12 -7.21
N TRP A 234 7.41 -15.30 -7.72
CA TRP A 234 7.50 -16.56 -7.00
C TRP A 234 8.93 -16.87 -6.51
N GLN A 235 9.94 -16.67 -7.37
CA GLN A 235 11.35 -16.79 -6.95
C GLN A 235 11.77 -15.68 -5.99
N GLY A 236 11.21 -14.48 -6.10
CA GLY A 236 11.53 -13.36 -5.22
C GLY A 236 11.03 -13.54 -3.78
N VAL A 237 9.87 -14.20 -3.62
CA VAL A 237 9.23 -14.42 -2.31
C VAL A 237 9.57 -15.76 -1.68
N GLN A 238 10.03 -16.77 -2.43
CA GLN A 238 10.39 -18.08 -1.89
C GLN A 238 11.89 -18.25 -1.73
N SER A 239 12.33 -18.77 -0.57
CA SER A 239 13.76 -19.05 -0.34
C SER A 239 14.21 -20.43 -0.83
N PHE A 240 13.27 -21.37 -0.96
CA PHE A 240 13.55 -22.77 -1.31
C PHE A 240 13.17 -23.14 -2.75
N ASN A 241 12.40 -22.29 -3.44
CA ASN A 241 12.03 -22.52 -4.83
C ASN A 241 12.84 -21.60 -5.74
N THR A 242 13.73 -22.21 -6.52
CA THR A 242 14.59 -21.50 -7.47
C THR A 242 13.99 -21.44 -8.87
N GLU A 243 12.74 -21.85 -9.07
CA GLU A 243 12.05 -21.84 -10.36
C GLU A 243 10.86 -20.88 -10.33
N SER A 244 10.53 -20.28 -11.47
CA SER A 244 9.32 -19.48 -11.64
C SER A 244 8.07 -20.33 -11.44
N HIS A 245 6.94 -19.71 -11.11
CA HIS A 245 5.67 -20.44 -10.98
C HIS A 245 5.28 -21.09 -12.31
N PHE A 246 4.92 -22.38 -12.27
CA PHE A 246 4.47 -23.10 -13.46
C PHE A 246 3.07 -22.64 -13.89
N THR A 247 2.85 -22.49 -15.19
CA THR A 247 1.53 -22.18 -15.75
C THR A 247 1.36 -22.85 -17.11
N SER A 248 0.14 -23.28 -17.42
CA SER A 248 -0.21 -23.73 -18.77
C SER A 248 -0.63 -22.59 -19.70
N ALA A 249 -0.89 -21.39 -19.15
CA ALA A 249 -1.38 -20.25 -19.93
C ALA A 249 -0.37 -19.80 -20.99
N THR A 250 0.91 -19.71 -20.62
CA THR A 250 2.00 -19.32 -21.55
C THR A 250 2.12 -20.32 -22.70
N MET A 251 2.04 -21.62 -22.42
CA MET A 251 2.08 -22.67 -23.45
C MET A 251 0.88 -22.58 -24.40
N ARG A 252 -0.32 -22.30 -23.88
CA ARG A 252 -1.56 -22.15 -24.67
C ARG A 252 -1.55 -20.88 -25.52
N LEU A 253 -0.95 -19.80 -25.01
CA LEU A 253 -0.74 -18.53 -25.73
C LEU A 253 0.45 -18.55 -26.70
N LYS A 254 1.16 -19.68 -26.81
CA LYS A 254 2.42 -19.80 -27.56
C LYS A 254 3.40 -18.69 -27.15
N LEU A 255 3.69 -18.59 -25.86
CA LEU A 255 4.65 -17.67 -25.29
C LEU A 255 5.82 -18.44 -24.70
N ASP A 256 7.03 -18.08 -25.12
CA ASP A 256 8.29 -18.58 -24.60
C ASP A 256 8.91 -17.54 -23.68
N VAL A 257 8.67 -17.71 -22.38
CA VAL A 257 8.96 -16.69 -21.37
C VAL A 257 10.34 -16.92 -20.75
N SER A 258 11.14 -15.85 -20.69
CA SER A 258 12.38 -15.76 -19.92
C SER A 258 12.08 -15.04 -18.61
N TYR A 259 12.46 -15.65 -17.48
CA TYR A 259 12.17 -15.12 -16.16
C TYR A 259 13.41 -14.55 -15.49
N THR A 260 13.30 -13.34 -14.93
CA THR A 260 14.28 -12.76 -14.02
C THR A 260 13.72 -12.80 -12.60
N PRO A 261 14.45 -13.37 -11.61
CA PRO A 261 14.02 -13.34 -10.22
C PRO A 261 13.78 -11.90 -9.76
N ALA A 262 12.60 -11.63 -9.21
CA ALA A 262 12.34 -10.35 -8.58
C ALA A 262 13.22 -10.19 -7.32
N PRO A 263 13.65 -8.97 -6.97
CA PRO A 263 14.48 -8.75 -5.78
C PRO A 263 13.77 -9.17 -4.49
N ARG A 264 14.50 -9.71 -3.51
CA ARG A 264 13.89 -10.23 -2.26
C ARG A 264 13.17 -9.17 -1.42
N TRP A 265 13.46 -7.89 -1.61
CA TRP A 265 12.78 -6.79 -0.90
C TRP A 265 11.31 -6.63 -1.30
N ILE A 266 10.84 -7.29 -2.37
CA ILE A 266 9.40 -7.31 -2.70
C ILE A 266 8.57 -8.08 -1.67
N LYS A 267 9.22 -8.99 -0.92
CA LYS A 267 8.57 -9.89 0.02
C LYS A 267 8.01 -9.08 1.19
N MET A 268 6.76 -9.36 1.53
CA MET A 268 6.03 -8.65 2.58
C MET A 268 6.70 -8.81 3.94
N ASP A 269 7.01 -10.05 4.33
CA ASP A 269 7.80 -10.37 5.52
C ASP A 269 9.15 -11.00 5.13
N PRO A 270 10.21 -10.20 4.94
CA PRO A 270 11.53 -10.70 4.58
C PRO A 270 12.14 -11.67 5.61
N ALA A 271 11.68 -11.63 6.87
CA ALA A 271 12.18 -12.49 7.94
C ALA A 271 11.51 -13.88 7.94
N ASN A 272 10.33 -14.00 7.34
CA ASN A 272 9.58 -15.25 7.27
C ASN A 272 9.72 -15.93 5.91
N ASP A 273 10.71 -16.80 5.78
CA ASP A 273 10.95 -17.58 4.56
C ASP A 273 9.73 -18.40 4.07
N GLY A 274 8.82 -18.79 4.98
CA GLY A 274 7.61 -19.53 4.64
C GLY A 274 6.45 -18.68 4.11
N ASP A 275 6.57 -17.35 4.17
CA ASP A 275 5.56 -16.42 3.66
C ASP A 275 5.73 -16.18 2.15
N PRO A 276 4.76 -16.54 1.30
CA PRO A 276 4.86 -16.31 -0.14
C PRO A 276 4.39 -14.92 -0.58
N HIS A 277 4.05 -14.01 0.34
CA HIS A 277 3.44 -12.73 -0.02
C HIS A 277 4.46 -11.68 -0.50
N ALA A 278 4.10 -10.97 -1.57
CA ALA A 278 4.76 -9.74 -2.02
C ALA A 278 3.89 -8.51 -1.71
N THR A 279 4.48 -7.32 -1.71
CA THR A 279 3.73 -6.07 -1.55
C THR A 279 3.41 -5.41 -2.88
N PHE A 280 2.21 -4.82 -3.00
CA PHE A 280 1.79 -4.11 -4.23
C PHE A 280 2.77 -3.01 -4.65
N TRP A 281 3.17 -2.15 -3.71
CA TRP A 281 4.01 -0.99 -4.03
C TRP A 281 5.46 -1.37 -4.31
N ALA A 282 5.98 -2.44 -3.68
CA ALA A 282 7.28 -2.97 -4.05
C ALA A 282 7.26 -3.62 -5.45
N LEU A 283 6.18 -4.30 -5.83
CA LEU A 283 6.06 -4.80 -7.20
C LEU A 283 5.91 -3.65 -8.19
N ALA A 284 5.07 -2.66 -7.88
CA ALA A 284 4.84 -1.49 -8.73
C ALA A 284 6.14 -0.70 -8.97
N SER A 285 7.04 -0.59 -8.00
CA SER A 285 8.32 0.10 -8.20
C SER A 285 9.16 -0.54 -9.32
N LEU A 286 9.11 -1.87 -9.51
CA LEU A 286 9.76 -2.57 -10.62
C LEU A 286 9.17 -2.26 -12.02
N ALA A 287 8.03 -1.57 -12.08
CA ALA A 287 7.42 -1.10 -13.33
C ALA A 287 8.07 0.19 -13.87
N PHE A 288 8.85 0.89 -13.04
CA PHE A 288 9.43 2.19 -13.36
C PHE A 288 10.88 2.07 -13.81
N PRO A 289 11.34 2.88 -14.80
CA PRO A 289 12.62 2.66 -15.47
C PRO A 289 13.83 2.64 -14.52
N GLU A 290 13.90 3.55 -13.56
CA GLU A 290 15.03 3.68 -12.64
C GLU A 290 15.15 2.47 -11.70
N THR A 291 14.10 2.18 -10.93
CA THR A 291 14.08 1.02 -10.02
C THR A 291 14.21 -0.29 -10.77
N ARG A 292 13.61 -0.41 -11.96
CA ARG A 292 13.80 -1.58 -12.83
C ARG A 292 15.27 -1.73 -13.20
N ALA A 293 15.89 -0.70 -13.77
CA ALA A 293 17.27 -0.75 -14.25
C ALA A 293 18.27 -1.09 -13.14
N SER A 294 18.07 -0.57 -11.92
CA SER A 294 18.94 -0.83 -10.77
C SER A 294 18.79 -2.26 -10.21
N ASN A 295 17.71 -2.96 -10.53
CA ASN A 295 17.39 -4.30 -10.03
C ASN A 295 17.44 -5.40 -11.10
N LEU A 296 17.78 -5.06 -12.35
CA LEU A 296 17.91 -6.05 -13.43
C LEU A 296 19.02 -7.06 -13.10
N GLN A 297 18.62 -8.33 -13.01
CA GLN A 297 19.53 -9.47 -12.89
C GLN A 297 19.55 -10.28 -14.19
N THR A 298 20.52 -11.18 -14.31
CA THR A 298 20.61 -12.10 -15.46
C THR A 298 19.35 -12.96 -15.55
N PRO A 299 18.56 -12.86 -16.64
CA PRO A 299 17.37 -13.69 -16.83
C PRO A 299 17.73 -15.16 -17.05
N ALA A 300 16.84 -16.06 -16.64
CA ALA A 300 16.90 -17.46 -17.02
C ALA A 300 16.60 -17.64 -18.52
N MET A 301 17.23 -18.62 -19.16
CA MET A 301 16.96 -18.93 -20.56
C MET A 301 15.52 -19.44 -20.72
N SER A 302 14.82 -18.91 -21.72
CA SER A 302 13.48 -19.37 -22.07
C SER A 302 13.48 -20.85 -22.52
N PRO A 303 12.45 -21.64 -22.18
CA PRO A 303 12.47 -23.08 -22.40
C PRO A 303 12.46 -23.54 -23.86
N ILE A 304 11.92 -22.74 -24.80
CA ILE A 304 11.73 -23.15 -26.20
C ILE A 304 12.86 -22.62 -27.08
N HIS A 305 13.06 -21.30 -27.13
CA HIS A 305 14.05 -20.66 -27.99
C HIS A 305 15.40 -20.47 -27.31
N SER A 306 15.52 -20.75 -26.00
CA SER A 306 16.76 -20.53 -25.25
C SER A 306 17.25 -19.09 -25.39
N VAL A 307 16.37 -18.11 -25.13
CA VAL A 307 16.72 -16.69 -25.09
C VAL A 307 16.63 -16.16 -23.66
N ALA A 308 17.57 -15.32 -23.24
CA ALA A 308 17.51 -14.59 -21.98
C ALA A 308 17.04 -13.16 -22.25
N LEU A 309 15.83 -12.82 -21.81
CA LEU A 309 15.21 -11.51 -22.00
C LEU A 309 14.95 -10.87 -20.64
N ALA A 310 15.39 -9.64 -20.46
CA ALA A 310 15.04 -8.86 -19.29
C ALA A 310 13.51 -8.63 -19.24
N PRO A 311 12.91 -8.50 -18.04
CA PRO A 311 11.49 -8.17 -17.87
C PRO A 311 11.11 -6.98 -18.73
N ASP A 312 10.10 -7.12 -19.58
CA ASP A 312 9.81 -6.12 -20.61
C ASP A 312 9.19 -4.84 -20.03
N GLU A 313 9.58 -3.68 -20.57
CA GLU A 313 9.11 -2.38 -20.09
C GLU A 313 7.77 -1.96 -20.71
N HIS A 314 7.53 -2.37 -21.95
CA HIS A 314 6.32 -2.04 -22.70
C HIS A 314 5.16 -2.96 -22.32
N MET A 315 5.44 -4.26 -22.18
CA MET A 315 4.54 -5.29 -21.65
C MET A 315 5.10 -5.82 -20.32
N LEU A 316 4.85 -5.11 -19.23
CA LEU A 316 5.28 -5.53 -17.90
C LEU A 316 4.65 -6.88 -17.57
N CYS A 317 5.44 -7.81 -17.08
CA CYS A 317 4.97 -9.17 -16.82
C CYS A 317 5.48 -9.68 -15.48
N TYR A 318 4.56 -10.25 -14.69
CA TYR A 318 4.86 -10.97 -13.45
C TYR A 318 4.35 -12.41 -13.54
N ASP A 319 5.10 -13.38 -13.05
CA ASP A 319 4.72 -14.79 -13.18
C ASP A 319 3.42 -15.15 -12.42
N TYR A 320 3.32 -14.82 -11.13
CA TYR A 320 2.20 -15.22 -10.28
C TYR A 320 1.85 -14.19 -9.21
N LEU A 321 0.62 -13.65 -9.25
CA LEU A 321 0.18 -12.53 -8.40
C LEU A 321 -0.88 -12.90 -7.35
N TYR A 322 -1.15 -14.19 -7.10
CA TYR A 322 -2.14 -14.58 -6.08
C TYR A 322 -1.73 -14.13 -4.67
N TYR A 323 -0.46 -14.27 -4.31
CA TYR A 323 0.08 -13.87 -3.00
C TYR A 323 0.60 -12.43 -3.02
N VAL A 324 -0.27 -11.47 -3.35
CA VAL A 324 0.08 -10.05 -3.30
C VAL A 324 -0.88 -9.32 -2.39
N GLY A 325 -0.34 -8.51 -1.49
CA GLY A 325 -1.11 -7.67 -0.57
C GLY A 325 -0.49 -6.29 -0.41
N ALA A 326 -1.18 -5.38 0.26
CA ALA A 326 -0.79 -3.99 0.38
C ALA A 326 0.01 -3.71 1.65
N SER A 327 -0.24 -4.42 2.74
CA SER A 327 0.39 -4.12 4.02
C SER A 327 0.87 -5.38 4.76
N ASN A 328 2.05 -5.26 5.37
CA ASN A 328 2.54 -6.23 6.34
C ASN A 328 1.91 -5.96 7.70
N VAL A 329 0.60 -6.20 7.85
CA VAL A 329 0.04 -6.32 9.20
C VAL A 329 0.55 -7.65 9.72
N CYS A 330 1.76 -7.71 10.29
CA CYS A 330 2.23 -8.89 11.01
C CYS A 330 2.02 -8.62 12.50
N LEU A 331 1.04 -9.28 13.07
CA LEU A 331 0.93 -9.49 14.50
C LEU A 331 2.18 -10.27 14.88
N VAL A 332 3.16 -9.55 15.43
CA VAL A 332 4.29 -10.13 16.13
C VAL A 332 3.73 -10.93 17.30
N PHE A 333 3.38 -12.19 17.04
CA PHE A 333 2.92 -13.20 17.99
C PHE A 333 4.03 -13.62 18.97
N LEU A 334 5.17 -12.91 18.98
CA LEU A 334 6.39 -13.30 19.69
C LEU A 334 6.31 -13.12 21.22
N LEU A 335 5.31 -12.42 21.76
CA LEU A 335 5.18 -12.24 23.22
C LEU A 335 3.93 -12.87 23.85
N LEU A 336 2.94 -13.29 23.06
CA LEU A 336 1.80 -14.07 23.56
C LEU A 336 2.04 -15.59 23.55
N HIS A 337 3.12 -16.06 22.93
CA HIS A 337 3.55 -17.47 23.04
C HIS A 337 3.97 -17.89 24.46
N ILE A 338 4.19 -16.95 25.40
CA ILE A 338 4.53 -17.29 26.80
C ILE A 338 3.29 -17.40 27.70
N LEU A 339 2.13 -16.87 27.28
CA LEU A 339 0.88 -16.95 28.05
C LEU A 339 -0.19 -17.67 27.23
N ALA A 340 -0.03 -18.98 27.15
CA ALA A 340 -0.93 -19.91 26.48
C ALA A 340 -2.31 -20.01 27.15
N VAL A 341 -3.17 -18.99 27.03
CA VAL A 341 -4.64 -19.12 27.12
C VAL A 341 -5.32 -17.91 26.46
N THR A 342 -5.33 -17.82 25.13
CA THR A 342 -6.43 -17.19 24.36
C THR A 342 -6.40 -17.79 22.97
N GLU A 343 -7.52 -18.37 22.53
CA GLU A 343 -7.73 -18.95 21.21
C GLU A 343 -7.21 -18.03 20.09
N GLN A 344 -6.08 -18.43 19.53
CA GLN A 344 -5.72 -18.48 18.12
C GLN A 344 -6.68 -17.82 17.10
N ILE A 345 -6.79 -16.48 17.14
CA ILE A 345 -7.18 -15.68 15.98
C ILE A 345 -5.92 -15.48 15.13
N SER A 346 -5.50 -16.55 14.44
CA SER A 346 -4.56 -16.46 13.34
C SER A 346 -5.36 -16.12 12.08
N ILE A 347 -5.81 -14.86 11.95
CA ILE A 347 -6.17 -14.33 10.63
C ILE A 347 -4.87 -14.34 9.85
N GLY A 348 -4.79 -15.13 8.77
CA GLY A 348 -3.61 -15.16 7.90
C GLY A 348 -3.47 -13.80 7.25
N GLN A 349 -2.65 -12.92 7.82
CA GLN A 349 -2.66 -11.48 7.48
C GLN A 349 -2.11 -11.16 6.09
N GLY A 350 -1.50 -12.13 5.41
CA GLY A 350 -1.16 -12.02 3.99
C GLY A 350 -2.39 -12.03 3.06
N TYR A 351 -3.53 -12.55 3.53
CA TYR A 351 -4.77 -12.65 2.76
C TYR A 351 -5.62 -11.36 2.93
N GLU A 352 -5.02 -10.20 2.68
CA GLU A 352 -5.63 -8.88 2.89
C GLU A 352 -6.95 -8.69 2.13
N TRP A 353 -7.14 -9.40 1.03
CA TRP A 353 -8.40 -9.39 0.26
C TRP A 353 -9.61 -9.88 1.06
N GLU A 354 -9.42 -10.55 2.20
CA GLU A 354 -10.51 -10.87 3.14
C GLU A 354 -11.00 -9.65 3.93
N ALA A 355 -10.13 -8.65 4.13
CA ALA A 355 -10.41 -7.46 4.92
C ALA A 355 -11.02 -6.34 4.08
N ASP A 356 -11.80 -5.45 4.70
CA ASP A 356 -12.51 -4.38 3.99
C ASP A 356 -11.59 -3.25 3.51
N TYR A 357 -10.38 -3.19 4.06
CA TYR A 357 -9.34 -2.25 3.65
C TYR A 357 -8.47 -2.75 2.49
N GLY A 358 -8.57 -4.03 2.12
CA GLY A 358 -7.76 -4.61 1.04
C GLY A 358 -8.01 -3.89 -0.29
N PRO A 359 -6.99 -3.26 -0.90
CA PRO A 359 -7.22 -2.35 -2.02
C PRO A 359 -7.65 -3.08 -3.29
N ALA A 360 -7.17 -4.29 -3.53
CA ALA A 360 -7.61 -5.10 -4.68
C ALA A 360 -9.14 -5.37 -4.63
N TRP A 361 -9.72 -5.65 -3.47
CA TRP A 361 -11.18 -5.77 -3.34
C TRP A 361 -11.87 -4.41 -3.50
N ARG A 362 -11.37 -3.39 -2.78
CA ARG A 362 -12.01 -2.07 -2.68
C ARG A 362 -12.07 -1.32 -4.01
N PHE A 363 -11.00 -1.39 -4.81
CA PHE A 363 -10.87 -0.64 -6.05
C PHE A 363 -11.16 -1.47 -7.30
N VAL A 364 -11.19 -2.81 -7.19
CA VAL A 364 -11.42 -3.69 -8.34
C VAL A 364 -12.49 -4.74 -8.04
N GLY A 365 -12.25 -5.63 -7.08
CA GLY A 365 -13.05 -6.84 -6.89
C GLY A 365 -14.55 -6.60 -6.70
N ARG A 366 -14.92 -5.54 -5.98
CA ARG A 366 -16.31 -5.14 -5.80
C ARG A 366 -17.04 -4.77 -7.10
N HIS A 367 -16.31 -4.45 -8.16
CA HIS A 367 -16.81 -4.03 -9.48
C HIS A 367 -16.81 -5.18 -10.50
N MET A 368 -16.24 -6.33 -10.16
CA MET A 368 -16.20 -7.53 -11.02
C MET A 368 -17.54 -8.28 -10.98
N HIS A 369 -18.56 -7.68 -11.59
CA HIS A 369 -19.89 -8.25 -11.73
C HIS A 369 -19.91 -9.34 -12.80
N TRP A 370 -20.74 -10.36 -12.57
CA TRP A 370 -21.00 -11.44 -13.52
C TRP A 370 -21.61 -10.89 -14.82
N THR A 371 -21.37 -11.60 -15.93
CA THR A 371 -22.10 -11.32 -17.17
C THR A 371 -23.61 -11.53 -16.98
N PRO A 372 -24.46 -10.77 -17.69
CA PRO A 372 -25.92 -10.97 -17.63
C PRO A 372 -26.34 -12.40 -17.96
N GLU A 373 -25.67 -13.03 -18.92
CA GLU A 373 -25.93 -14.42 -19.32
C GLU A 373 -25.68 -15.41 -18.17
N LEU A 374 -24.53 -15.29 -17.48
CA LEU A 374 -24.22 -16.17 -16.34
C LEU A 374 -25.20 -15.96 -15.18
N LEU A 375 -25.65 -14.71 -14.95
CA LEU A 375 -26.69 -14.41 -13.97
C LEU A 375 -28.02 -15.07 -14.33
N GLU A 376 -28.46 -14.98 -15.58
CA GLU A 376 -29.70 -15.61 -16.03
C GLU A 376 -29.67 -17.13 -15.88
N ILE A 377 -28.52 -17.76 -16.20
CA ILE A 377 -28.31 -19.19 -15.97
C ILE A 377 -28.40 -19.49 -14.48
N ALA A 378 -27.63 -18.82 -13.62
CA ALA A 378 -27.65 -19.06 -12.18
C ALA A 378 -29.04 -18.88 -11.57
N ASP A 379 -29.75 -17.83 -11.95
CA ASP A 379 -31.12 -17.56 -11.55
C ASP A 379 -32.09 -18.68 -11.96
N SER A 380 -31.89 -19.28 -13.14
CA SER A 380 -32.71 -20.42 -13.57
C SER A 380 -32.52 -21.64 -12.67
N TYR A 381 -31.29 -21.90 -12.22
CA TYR A 381 -30.98 -22.98 -11.28
C TYR A 381 -31.56 -22.71 -9.90
N VAL A 382 -31.48 -21.47 -9.41
CA VAL A 382 -32.11 -21.06 -8.14
C VAL A 382 -33.62 -21.26 -8.19
N ARG A 383 -34.29 -20.76 -9.24
CA ARG A 383 -35.74 -20.92 -9.40
C ARG A 383 -36.13 -22.38 -9.46
N HIS A 384 -35.38 -23.21 -10.18
CA HIS A 384 -35.65 -24.64 -10.25
C HIS A 384 -35.50 -25.32 -8.89
N ALA A 385 -34.40 -25.06 -8.18
CA ALA A 385 -34.15 -25.62 -6.84
C ALA A 385 -35.23 -25.19 -5.82
N LEU A 386 -35.74 -23.97 -5.94
CA LEU A 386 -36.78 -23.42 -5.05
C LEU A 386 -38.21 -23.63 -5.56
N VAL A 387 -38.41 -24.44 -6.62
CA VAL A 387 -39.71 -24.74 -7.23
C VAL A 387 -40.51 -23.46 -7.55
N THR A 388 -39.80 -22.43 -7.99
CA THR A 388 -40.35 -21.14 -8.42
C THR A 388 -40.60 -21.19 -9.93
N ALA A 389 -41.70 -20.60 -10.41
CA ALA A 389 -42.05 -20.74 -11.82
C ALA A 389 -41.01 -20.06 -12.73
N PRO A 390 -40.79 -20.56 -13.95
CA PRO A 390 -39.93 -19.88 -14.92
C PRO A 390 -40.38 -18.42 -15.09
N TYR A 391 -39.43 -17.49 -15.10
CA TYR A 391 -39.62 -16.04 -15.25
C TYR A 391 -40.24 -15.28 -14.07
N GLU A 392 -40.63 -15.95 -12.98
CA GLU A 392 -40.92 -15.23 -11.74
C GLU A 392 -39.64 -14.61 -11.15
N PRO A 393 -39.72 -13.48 -10.43
CA PRO A 393 -38.57 -12.93 -9.73
C PRO A 393 -37.94 -13.98 -8.82
N THR A 394 -36.61 -14.09 -8.88
CA THR A 394 -35.88 -14.98 -7.98
C THR A 394 -36.16 -14.57 -6.53
N PRO A 395 -36.68 -15.47 -5.68
CA PRO A 395 -36.98 -15.17 -4.29
C PRO A 395 -35.70 -14.87 -3.51
N ASN A 396 -35.77 -14.15 -2.40
CA ASN A 396 -34.63 -14.02 -1.49
C ASN A 396 -34.28 -15.40 -0.90
N TYR A 397 -32.98 -15.70 -0.82
CA TYR A 397 -32.45 -16.93 -0.23
C TYR A 397 -31.13 -16.67 0.52
N ILE A 398 -30.77 -17.62 1.37
CA ILE A 398 -29.44 -17.73 1.99
C ILE A 398 -28.66 -18.79 1.24
N ALA A 399 -27.43 -18.48 0.82
CA ALA A 399 -26.53 -19.46 0.22
C ALA A 399 -25.58 -20.04 1.28
N VAL A 400 -25.35 -21.34 1.22
CA VAL A 400 -24.38 -22.05 2.04
C VAL A 400 -23.35 -22.69 1.13
N HIS A 401 -22.07 -22.50 1.44
CA HIS A 401 -20.97 -23.15 0.73
C HIS A 401 -20.15 -24.02 1.68
N VAL A 402 -20.16 -25.32 1.41
CA VAL A 402 -19.45 -26.33 2.19
C VAL A 402 -18.34 -26.97 1.34
N ARG A 403 -17.08 -26.81 1.74
CA ARG A 403 -15.92 -27.39 1.06
C ARG A 403 -15.38 -28.58 1.87
N HIS A 404 -15.69 -29.81 1.44
CA HIS A 404 -15.26 -31.05 2.07
C HIS A 404 -14.22 -31.83 1.24
N GLY A 405 -14.31 -31.76 -0.08
CA GLY A 405 -13.61 -32.66 -1.01
C GLY A 405 -12.09 -32.70 -0.81
N ASP A 406 -11.36 -31.78 -1.43
CA ASP A 406 -9.90 -31.71 -1.35
C ASP A 406 -9.38 -31.23 0.02
N PHE A 407 -10.24 -30.59 0.81
CA PHE A 407 -9.90 -30.12 2.15
C PHE A 407 -9.69 -31.26 3.15
N GLY A 408 -10.17 -32.47 2.85
CA GLY A 408 -9.93 -33.63 3.72
C GLY A 408 -8.44 -33.94 3.92
N GLY A 409 -7.59 -33.61 2.95
CA GLY A 409 -6.13 -33.76 3.06
C GLY A 409 -5.46 -32.79 4.04
N TRP A 410 -6.20 -31.78 4.52
CA TRP A 410 -5.72 -30.77 5.46
C TRP A 410 -6.12 -31.11 6.91
N CYS A 411 -6.82 -32.22 7.11
CA CYS A 411 -7.32 -32.65 8.40
C CYS A 411 -6.29 -33.52 9.13
N ASP A 412 -5.79 -33.03 10.27
CA ASP A 412 -4.96 -33.81 11.20
C ASP A 412 -5.81 -34.76 12.11
N GLN A 413 -7.13 -34.69 11.99
CA GLN A 413 -8.11 -35.45 12.78
C GLN A 413 -9.14 -36.15 11.88
N PRO A 414 -9.96 -37.08 12.41
CA PRO A 414 -10.98 -37.75 11.60
C PRO A 414 -11.86 -36.72 10.86
N LEU A 415 -12.17 -36.97 9.59
CA LEU A 415 -12.88 -36.01 8.73
C LEU A 415 -14.18 -35.48 9.37
N LYS A 416 -14.92 -36.36 10.04
CA LYS A 416 -16.15 -36.02 10.78
C LYS A 416 -15.95 -34.96 11.88
N ASP A 417 -14.75 -34.89 12.45
CA ASP A 417 -14.39 -33.98 13.54
C ASP A 417 -13.66 -32.75 12.95
N CYS A 418 -13.06 -32.87 11.76
CA CYS A 418 -12.38 -31.79 11.05
C CYS A 418 -13.36 -30.74 10.54
N PHE A 419 -14.41 -31.18 9.83
CA PHE A 419 -15.40 -30.31 9.23
C PHE A 419 -16.47 -29.87 10.23
N ALA A 420 -17.03 -28.69 10.01
CA ALA A 420 -18.13 -28.19 10.82
C ALA A 420 -19.35 -29.11 10.64
N PRO A 421 -19.96 -29.63 11.73
CA PRO A 421 -21.15 -30.45 11.60
C PRO A 421 -22.32 -29.61 11.06
N LEU A 422 -23.28 -30.25 10.37
CA LEU A 422 -24.46 -29.56 9.83
C LEU A 422 -25.24 -28.76 10.89
N SER A 423 -25.27 -29.21 12.14
CA SER A 423 -25.89 -28.46 13.24
C SER A 423 -25.20 -27.13 13.53
N ALA A 424 -23.88 -27.04 13.38
CA ALA A 424 -23.15 -25.79 13.52
C ALA A 424 -23.42 -24.85 12.34
N ILE A 425 -23.55 -25.39 11.12
CA ILE A 425 -23.91 -24.63 9.92
C ILE A 425 -25.35 -24.10 10.06
N ALA A 426 -26.29 -24.92 10.50
CA ALA A 426 -27.68 -24.53 10.74
C ALA A 426 -27.80 -23.37 11.73
N ARG A 427 -27.06 -23.42 12.84
CA ARG A 427 -26.97 -22.29 13.78
C ARG A 427 -26.46 -21.01 13.11
N ARG A 428 -25.47 -21.10 12.21
CA ARG A 428 -24.97 -19.92 11.48
C ARG A 428 -26.00 -19.37 10.49
N VAL A 429 -26.83 -20.23 9.90
CA VAL A 429 -27.96 -19.80 9.07
C VAL A 429 -28.99 -19.04 9.90
N GLU A 430 -29.34 -19.54 11.09
CA GLU A 430 -30.25 -18.86 12.03
C GLU A 430 -29.72 -17.46 12.39
N GLU A 431 -28.44 -17.33 12.72
CA GLU A 431 -27.80 -16.03 13.00
C GLU A 431 -27.90 -15.05 11.82
N VAL A 432 -27.77 -15.55 10.58
CA VAL A 432 -27.94 -14.75 9.36
C VAL A 432 -29.40 -14.32 9.20
N GLN A 433 -30.35 -15.21 9.44
CA GLN A 433 -31.78 -14.90 9.38
C GLN A 433 -32.18 -13.82 10.40
N GLU A 434 -31.68 -13.94 11.64
CA GLU A 434 -31.91 -12.97 12.71
C GLU A 434 -31.34 -11.58 12.34
N GLU A 435 -30.13 -11.53 11.79
CA GLU A 435 -29.51 -10.28 11.35
C GLU A 435 -30.27 -9.63 10.19
N LEU A 436 -30.70 -10.42 9.19
CA LEU A 436 -31.50 -9.91 8.06
C LEU A 436 -32.86 -9.37 8.53
N TRP A 437 -33.50 -10.03 9.48
CA TRP A 437 -34.72 -9.52 10.10
C TRP A 437 -34.48 -8.23 10.88
N ALA A 438 -33.42 -8.18 11.69
CA ALA A 438 -33.09 -7.02 12.53
C ALA A 438 -32.69 -5.78 11.71
N THR A 439 -31.94 -5.97 10.63
CA THR A 439 -31.35 -4.87 9.84
C THR A 439 -32.17 -4.47 8.62
N LYS A 440 -32.87 -5.42 7.99
CA LYS A 440 -33.63 -5.18 6.74
C LYS A 440 -35.13 -5.48 6.87
N HIS A 441 -35.59 -6.05 7.98
CA HIS A 441 -36.97 -6.50 8.17
C HIS A 441 -37.45 -7.48 7.08
N VAL A 442 -36.53 -8.33 6.59
CA VAL A 442 -36.81 -9.38 5.61
C VAL A 442 -36.67 -10.73 6.28
N VAL A 443 -37.71 -11.56 6.15
CA VAL A 443 -37.66 -12.97 6.55
C VAL A 443 -37.19 -13.79 5.35
N VAL A 444 -36.11 -14.56 5.53
CA VAL A 444 -35.56 -15.44 4.48
C VAL A 444 -35.53 -16.88 5.02
N ASP A 445 -36.47 -17.70 4.57
CA ASP A 445 -36.63 -19.10 4.97
C ASP A 445 -35.97 -20.09 3.99
N ARG A 446 -35.65 -19.64 2.78
CA ARG A 446 -35.07 -20.47 1.71
C ARG A 446 -33.55 -20.55 1.82
N VAL A 447 -33.01 -21.77 1.82
CA VAL A 447 -31.58 -22.03 1.94
C VAL A 447 -31.12 -22.93 0.79
N ILE A 448 -30.07 -22.48 0.08
CA ILE A 448 -29.44 -23.23 -1.01
C ILE A 448 -28.04 -23.63 -0.59
N VAL A 449 -27.72 -24.91 -0.70
CA VAL A 449 -26.40 -25.46 -0.36
C VAL A 449 -25.65 -25.84 -1.62
N THR A 450 -24.41 -25.38 -1.71
CA THR A 450 -23.43 -25.73 -2.74
C THR A 450 -22.25 -26.41 -2.04
N SER A 451 -21.81 -27.56 -2.55
CA SER A 451 -20.74 -28.34 -1.93
C SER A 451 -20.10 -29.32 -2.91
N ASP A 452 -18.82 -29.63 -2.68
CA ASP A 452 -18.10 -30.72 -3.35
C ASP A 452 -18.24 -32.07 -2.63
N GLU A 453 -19.08 -32.15 -1.59
CA GLU A 453 -19.42 -33.40 -0.86
C GLU A 453 -20.16 -34.41 -1.76
N GLN A 454 -19.79 -35.68 -1.63
CA GLN A 454 -20.35 -36.80 -2.39
C GLN A 454 -21.13 -37.80 -1.53
N ASP A 455 -21.02 -37.73 -0.20
CA ASP A 455 -21.74 -38.62 0.71
C ASP A 455 -23.27 -38.42 0.62
N PRO A 456 -24.04 -39.42 0.13
CA PRO A 456 -25.49 -39.32 0.06
C PRO A 456 -26.14 -39.10 1.42
N ALA A 457 -25.60 -39.69 2.49
CA ALA A 457 -26.18 -39.54 3.84
C ALA A 457 -26.05 -38.11 4.37
N TRP A 458 -24.97 -37.40 3.99
CA TRP A 458 -24.82 -35.99 4.32
C TRP A 458 -25.83 -35.13 3.56
N TRP A 459 -26.04 -35.41 2.27
CA TRP A 459 -27.06 -34.72 1.47
C TRP A 459 -28.49 -35.01 1.95
N ASP A 460 -28.79 -36.25 2.36
CA ASP A 460 -30.07 -36.60 2.98
C ASP A 460 -30.32 -35.75 4.23
N ALA A 461 -29.30 -35.60 5.09
CA ALA A 461 -29.39 -34.74 6.27
C ALA A 461 -29.56 -33.23 5.93
N VAL A 462 -28.97 -32.76 4.82
CA VAL A 462 -29.22 -31.39 4.29
C VAL A 462 -30.69 -31.24 3.88
N PHE A 463 -31.26 -32.22 3.19
CA PHE A 463 -32.66 -32.19 2.77
C PHE A 463 -33.64 -32.30 3.95
N GLU A 464 -33.29 -33.04 5.01
CA GLU A 464 -34.08 -33.11 6.25
C GLU A 464 -34.20 -31.74 6.95
N LEU A 465 -33.24 -30.83 6.75
CA LEU A 465 -33.32 -29.43 7.23
C LEU A 465 -34.23 -28.55 6.36
N GLY A 466 -34.79 -29.07 5.26
CA GLY A 466 -35.59 -28.32 4.30
C GLY A 466 -34.75 -27.46 3.34
N TRP A 467 -33.44 -27.67 3.30
CA TRP A 467 -32.53 -26.96 2.40
C TRP A 467 -32.48 -27.67 1.04
N VAL A 468 -32.11 -26.94 -0.01
CA VAL A 468 -32.06 -27.47 -1.38
C VAL A 468 -30.66 -27.33 -1.98
N ARG A 469 -30.37 -28.09 -3.04
CA ARG A 469 -29.14 -27.95 -3.84
C ARG A 469 -29.48 -27.66 -5.30
N PRO A 470 -28.63 -26.91 -6.04
CA PRO A 470 -28.75 -26.82 -7.48
C PRO A 470 -28.58 -28.20 -8.14
N ASP A 471 -29.36 -28.48 -9.20
CA ASP A 471 -29.23 -29.71 -9.97
C ASP A 471 -28.18 -29.56 -11.08
N HIS A 472 -26.98 -30.09 -10.83
CA HIS A 472 -25.91 -30.08 -11.80
C HIS A 472 -25.86 -31.28 -12.76
N SER A 473 -26.85 -32.19 -12.74
CA SER A 473 -26.84 -33.45 -13.49
C SER A 473 -26.59 -33.30 -15.00
N ARG A 474 -27.00 -32.16 -15.58
CA ARG A 474 -26.84 -31.86 -17.01
C ARG A 474 -26.06 -30.58 -17.31
N THR A 475 -25.48 -29.94 -16.30
CA THR A 475 -24.83 -28.62 -16.48
C THR A 475 -23.66 -28.70 -17.46
N VAL A 476 -22.83 -29.75 -17.34
CA VAL A 476 -21.69 -29.98 -18.22
C VAL A 476 -22.14 -30.25 -19.66
N GLU A 477 -23.21 -31.04 -19.84
CA GLU A 477 -23.79 -31.34 -21.16
C GLU A 477 -24.32 -30.08 -21.85
N VAL A 478 -24.98 -29.20 -21.09
CA VAL A 478 -25.69 -28.04 -21.62
C VAL A 478 -24.79 -26.83 -21.81
N HIS A 479 -23.92 -26.54 -20.84
CA HIS A 479 -23.14 -25.29 -20.79
C HIS A 479 -21.62 -25.52 -20.85
N GLY A 480 -21.13 -26.72 -20.54
CA GLY A 480 -19.71 -27.08 -20.57
C GLY A 480 -19.08 -27.26 -19.18
N GLU A 481 -17.84 -27.76 -19.17
CA GLU A 481 -17.14 -28.23 -17.95
C GLU A 481 -16.87 -27.14 -16.91
N TRP A 482 -16.82 -25.86 -17.33
CA TRP A 482 -16.65 -24.72 -16.41
C TRP A 482 -17.91 -24.36 -15.63
N TYR A 483 -19.09 -24.59 -16.21
CA TYR A 483 -20.32 -23.99 -15.71
C TYR A 483 -20.79 -24.50 -14.35
N PRO A 484 -20.54 -25.74 -13.88
CA PRO A 484 -20.91 -26.13 -12.53
C PRO A 484 -20.36 -25.16 -11.46
N ILE A 485 -19.06 -24.84 -11.50
CA ILE A 485 -18.46 -23.93 -10.52
C ILE A 485 -18.84 -22.47 -10.75
N LEU A 486 -19.02 -22.03 -12.01
CA LEU A 486 -19.44 -20.66 -12.31
C LEU A 486 -20.87 -20.39 -11.83
N VAL A 487 -21.78 -21.33 -12.09
CA VAL A 487 -23.17 -21.26 -11.65
C VAL A 487 -23.23 -21.24 -10.12
N ASP A 488 -22.54 -22.16 -9.44
CA ASP A 488 -22.48 -22.15 -7.97
C ASP A 488 -21.94 -20.84 -7.42
N ALA A 489 -20.85 -20.30 -7.97
CA ALA A 489 -20.28 -19.03 -7.53
C ALA A 489 -21.24 -17.85 -7.76
N ALA A 490 -21.99 -17.84 -8.87
CA ALA A 490 -23.01 -16.84 -9.15
C ALA A 490 -24.20 -16.96 -8.18
N ILE A 491 -24.69 -18.17 -7.92
CA ILE A 491 -25.73 -18.46 -6.92
C ILE A 491 -25.30 -17.97 -5.54
N GLN A 492 -24.09 -18.30 -5.11
CA GLN A 492 -23.55 -17.88 -3.81
C GLN A 492 -23.46 -16.35 -3.70
N SER A 493 -23.09 -15.68 -4.80
CA SER A 493 -22.92 -14.22 -4.82
C SER A 493 -24.25 -13.45 -4.85
N GLY A 494 -25.31 -14.04 -5.41
CA GLY A 494 -26.64 -13.43 -5.56
C GLY A 494 -27.55 -13.56 -4.33
N ALA A 495 -27.10 -14.25 -3.29
CA ALA A 495 -27.88 -14.47 -2.07
C ALA A 495 -28.02 -13.19 -1.22
N LEU A 496 -29.11 -13.11 -0.43
CA LEU A 496 -29.28 -12.03 0.55
C LEU A 496 -28.50 -12.28 1.85
N GLY A 497 -28.18 -13.54 2.13
CA GLY A 497 -27.29 -13.93 3.23
C GLY A 497 -26.40 -15.09 2.83
N PHE A 498 -25.26 -15.27 3.51
CA PHE A 498 -24.28 -16.29 3.16
C PHE A 498 -23.61 -16.97 4.36
N VAL A 499 -23.46 -18.29 4.29
CA VAL A 499 -22.68 -19.08 5.26
C VAL A 499 -21.61 -19.89 4.51
N GLY A 500 -20.34 -19.57 4.74
CA GLY A 500 -19.23 -20.21 4.03
C GLY A 500 -18.36 -21.13 4.90
N THR A 501 -17.51 -21.91 4.23
CA THR A 501 -16.38 -22.64 4.86
C THR A 501 -15.20 -21.71 5.06
N ASP A 502 -14.62 -21.69 6.27
CA ASP A 502 -13.42 -20.92 6.59
C ASP A 502 -12.23 -21.31 5.67
N ARG A 503 -11.39 -20.32 5.30
CA ARG A 503 -10.22 -20.45 4.40
C ARG A 503 -10.48 -20.94 2.98
N SER A 504 -11.72 -21.20 2.59
CA SER A 504 -12.05 -21.46 1.18
C SER A 504 -12.13 -20.15 0.41
N THR A 505 -11.32 -20.00 -0.64
CA THR A 505 -11.35 -18.80 -1.49
C THR A 505 -12.69 -18.60 -2.19
N VAL A 506 -13.40 -19.68 -2.51
CA VAL A 506 -14.79 -19.65 -3.00
C VAL A 506 -15.71 -18.97 -1.97
N SER A 507 -15.67 -19.42 -0.71
CA SER A 507 -16.45 -18.81 0.38
C SER A 507 -16.09 -17.35 0.61
N VAL A 508 -14.79 -17.01 0.56
CA VAL A 508 -14.31 -15.64 0.75
C VAL A 508 -14.91 -14.71 -0.29
N MET A 509 -14.88 -15.10 -1.56
CA MET A 509 -15.43 -14.30 -2.66
C MET A 509 -16.94 -14.15 -2.58
N ALA A 510 -17.66 -15.24 -2.30
CA ALA A 510 -19.11 -15.19 -2.11
C ALA A 510 -19.50 -14.26 -0.96
N ARG A 511 -18.84 -14.40 0.20
CA ARG A 511 -19.03 -13.54 1.36
C ARG A 511 -18.86 -12.07 1.00
N LYS A 512 -17.74 -11.71 0.37
CA LYS A 512 -17.41 -10.33 -0.01
C LYS A 512 -18.44 -9.72 -0.97
N ARG A 513 -18.91 -10.51 -1.95
CA ARG A 513 -19.96 -10.09 -2.88
C ARG A 513 -21.31 -9.91 -2.20
N VAL A 514 -21.75 -10.84 -1.34
CA VAL A 514 -23.01 -10.69 -0.60
C VAL A 514 -22.99 -9.45 0.30
N GLN A 515 -21.88 -9.20 1.00
CA GLN A 515 -21.72 -7.98 1.79
C GLN A 515 -21.75 -6.72 0.93
N THR A 516 -21.01 -6.69 -0.18
CA THR A 516 -20.80 -5.45 -0.95
C THR A 516 -21.92 -5.16 -1.94
N TRP A 517 -22.47 -6.18 -2.60
CA TRP A 517 -23.48 -6.05 -3.66
C TRP A 517 -24.90 -5.99 -3.09
N HIS A 518 -25.15 -6.70 -1.99
CA HIS A 518 -26.49 -6.83 -1.41
C HIS A 518 -26.61 -6.22 -0.01
N GLY A 519 -25.48 -5.81 0.61
CA GLY A 519 -25.46 -5.45 2.03
C GLY A 519 -25.96 -6.59 2.91
N GLY A 520 -25.69 -7.84 2.49
CA GLY A 520 -26.23 -9.05 3.10
C GLY A 520 -25.47 -9.50 4.34
N ALA A 521 -26.14 -10.27 5.21
CA ALA A 521 -25.55 -10.82 6.43
C ALA A 521 -24.73 -12.07 6.11
N VAL A 522 -23.56 -12.23 6.74
CA VAL A 522 -22.63 -13.32 6.43
C VAL A 522 -22.02 -13.99 7.66
N ARG A 523 -21.76 -15.30 7.58
CA ARG A 523 -21.05 -16.08 8.61
C ARG A 523 -20.09 -17.09 7.97
N THR A 524 -19.12 -17.55 8.74
CA THR A 524 -18.26 -18.68 8.37
C THR A 524 -18.35 -19.80 9.41
N GLY A 525 -18.35 -21.04 8.94
CA GLY A 525 -18.16 -22.23 9.77
C GLY A 525 -16.67 -22.51 9.94
N GLN A 526 -16.23 -22.68 11.18
CA GLN A 526 -14.82 -22.94 11.49
C GLN A 526 -14.49 -24.42 11.26
N THR A 527 -13.49 -24.70 10.43
CA THR A 527 -12.88 -26.02 10.26
C THR A 527 -11.70 -26.13 11.20
N THR A 528 -11.60 -27.20 11.97
CA THR A 528 -10.50 -27.38 12.92
C THR A 528 -9.28 -27.93 12.17
N ILE A 529 -8.47 -27.03 11.60
CA ILE A 529 -7.22 -27.37 10.91
C ILE A 529 -6.06 -27.07 11.86
N ASN A 530 -5.66 -28.06 12.66
CA ASN A 530 -4.38 -28.00 13.37
C ASN A 530 -3.25 -28.27 12.36
N ARG A 531 -2.14 -27.52 12.45
CA ARG A 531 -0.87 -27.90 11.82
C ARG A 531 0.03 -28.46 12.91
N GLY A 532 0.09 -29.78 13.08
CA GLY A 532 1.26 -30.52 13.61
C GLY A 532 1.89 -30.12 14.96
N GLY A 533 1.28 -29.26 15.78
CA GLY A 533 1.73 -28.94 17.14
C GLY A 533 1.00 -29.81 18.15
N ALA A 534 1.66 -30.85 18.67
CA ALA A 534 1.10 -31.73 19.70
C ALA A 534 0.64 -30.90 20.93
N SER A 535 -0.66 -30.63 21.01
CA SER A 535 -1.26 -29.94 22.14
C SER A 535 -1.57 -30.96 23.22
N VAL A 536 -0.71 -31.01 24.25
CA VAL A 536 -0.96 -31.78 25.47
C VAL A 536 -2.12 -31.12 26.21
N LEU A 537 -3.29 -31.77 26.18
CA LEU A 537 -4.50 -31.33 26.86
C LEU A 537 -4.30 -31.41 28.39
N TYR A 538 -3.92 -30.30 29.03
CA TYR A 538 -4.00 -30.20 30.49
C TYR A 538 -5.45 -29.94 30.90
N VAL A 539 -6.12 -30.99 31.37
CA VAL A 539 -7.43 -30.86 32.03
C VAL A 539 -7.20 -30.25 33.41
N LEU A 540 -7.39 -28.93 33.51
CA LEU A 540 -7.40 -28.21 34.78
C LEU A 540 -8.86 -28.17 35.28
N THR A 541 -9.20 -29.09 36.17
CA THR A 541 -10.43 -29.04 36.98
C THR A 541 -10.39 -27.82 37.89
N LEU A 542 -11.05 -26.74 37.48
CA LEU A 542 -11.31 -25.57 38.32
C LEU A 542 -12.61 -25.79 39.09
N THR A 543 -12.48 -25.99 40.40
CA THR A 543 -13.59 -25.97 41.35
C THR A 543 -14.08 -24.54 41.54
N LEU A 544 -15.23 -24.23 40.94
CA LEU A 544 -15.96 -22.97 41.16
C LEU A 544 -16.43 -22.90 42.62
N SER A 545 -15.87 -21.97 43.38
CA SER A 545 -16.44 -21.52 44.66
C SER A 545 -17.41 -20.38 44.38
N VAL A 546 -18.66 -20.57 44.79
CA VAL A 546 -19.76 -19.60 44.72
C VAL A 546 -19.40 -18.34 45.50
N TRP A 547 -19.45 -17.18 44.85
CA TRP A 547 -19.51 -15.88 45.52
C TRP A 547 -20.75 -15.09 45.10
N ASP A 548 -21.30 -14.45 46.12
CA ASP A 548 -22.68 -14.02 46.30
C ASP A 548 -23.09 -12.83 45.42
N ALA A 549 -24.30 -12.92 44.87
CA ALA A 549 -24.91 -11.93 44.01
C ALA A 549 -25.69 -10.91 44.85
N LYS A 550 -25.16 -9.69 45.00
CA LYS A 550 -25.94 -8.51 45.41
C LYS A 550 -25.19 -7.21 45.11
N SER A 551 -25.47 -6.63 43.94
CA SER A 551 -25.68 -5.18 43.72
C SER A 551 -25.47 -4.80 42.24
N PHE A 552 -26.53 -4.88 41.44
CA PHE A 552 -26.62 -4.08 40.21
C PHE A 552 -27.89 -3.23 40.28
N ARG A 553 -27.69 -1.92 40.42
CA ARG A 553 -28.76 -0.93 40.29
C ARG A 553 -29.06 -0.75 38.80
N ARG A 554 -30.35 -0.85 38.44
CA ARG A 554 -30.89 -0.44 37.14
C ARG A 554 -30.63 1.05 36.91
N VAL A 555 -29.96 1.38 35.81
CA VAL A 555 -30.04 2.71 35.18
C VAL A 555 -31.00 2.55 34.00
N SER A 556 -32.20 3.13 34.12
CA SER A 556 -33.19 3.19 33.05
C SER A 556 -32.88 4.39 32.16
N TYR A 557 -32.56 4.14 30.89
CA TYR A 557 -32.55 5.19 29.87
C TYR A 557 -33.98 5.38 29.35
N SER A 558 -34.51 6.59 29.53
CA SER A 558 -35.76 7.05 28.93
C SER A 558 -35.49 7.42 27.47
N LEU A 559 -35.99 6.63 26.51
CA LEU A 559 -36.09 7.05 25.11
C LEU A 559 -37.07 8.21 25.01
N ALA A 560 -36.57 9.39 24.64
CA ALA A 560 -37.40 10.50 24.19
C ALA A 560 -37.80 10.24 22.73
N THR A 561 -39.09 10.08 22.50
CA THR A 561 -39.72 10.03 21.18
C THR A 561 -39.66 11.41 20.52
N SER A 562 -38.94 11.55 19.41
CA SER A 562 -39.02 12.74 18.57
C SER A 562 -40.24 12.65 17.66
N GLN A 563 -41.20 13.55 17.88
CA GLN A 563 -42.34 13.79 17.01
C GLN A 563 -41.87 14.35 15.65
N GLU A 564 -42.41 13.80 14.57
CA GLU A 564 -42.31 14.36 13.23
C GLU A 564 -42.96 15.76 13.18
N ALA A 565 -42.15 16.76 12.86
CA ALA A 565 -42.63 18.09 12.51
C ALA A 565 -42.68 18.21 10.98
N THR A 566 -43.88 18.21 10.43
CA THR A 566 -44.18 18.63 9.06
C THR A 566 -44.05 20.16 8.98
N ALA A 567 -43.03 20.65 8.28
CA ALA A 567 -42.86 22.09 8.02
C ALA A 567 -42.88 22.36 6.51
N THR A 568 -44.03 22.81 6.02
CA THR A 568 -44.20 23.52 4.75
C THR A 568 -43.62 24.93 4.90
N SER A 569 -42.68 25.32 4.03
CA SER A 569 -42.14 26.68 3.99
C SER A 569 -42.04 27.19 2.55
N HIS A 570 -42.85 28.19 2.24
CA HIS A 570 -42.77 29.04 1.06
C HIS A 570 -41.44 29.79 1.00
N VAL A 571 -40.78 29.76 -0.16
CA VAL A 571 -39.58 30.55 -0.46
C VAL A 571 -39.99 31.84 -1.18
N PRO A 572 -39.61 33.04 -0.70
CA PRO A 572 -39.72 34.26 -1.48
C PRO A 572 -38.48 34.43 -2.37
N VAL A 573 -38.72 34.73 -3.64
CA VAL A 573 -37.69 35.07 -4.64
C VAL A 573 -37.05 36.41 -4.25
N GLN A 574 -35.76 36.42 -3.93
CA GLN A 574 -34.95 37.64 -3.87
C GLN A 574 -33.87 37.62 -4.95
N ASN A 575 -33.78 38.76 -5.66
CA ASN A 575 -32.85 39.07 -6.74
C ASN A 575 -31.39 38.95 -6.29
N VAL A 576 -30.60 38.17 -7.03
CA VAL A 576 -29.15 38.08 -6.88
C VAL A 576 -28.49 38.80 -8.05
N ASN A 577 -27.85 39.93 -7.76
CA ASN A 577 -26.80 40.51 -8.58
C ASN A 577 -25.67 40.95 -7.64
N ALA A 578 -24.82 39.99 -7.26
CA ALA A 578 -23.48 40.23 -6.71
C ALA A 578 -22.64 38.93 -6.75
N ASP A 579 -21.45 39.02 -7.34
CA ASP A 579 -20.29 38.13 -7.25
C ASP A 579 -20.39 36.66 -7.73
N THR A 580 -20.18 36.48 -9.04
CA THR A 580 -19.98 35.18 -9.71
C THR A 580 -18.66 34.47 -9.38
N LYS A 581 -17.71 35.09 -8.67
CA LYS A 581 -16.41 34.45 -8.34
C LYS A 581 -16.41 33.65 -7.04
N THR A 582 -17.32 33.92 -6.11
CA THR A 582 -17.47 33.16 -4.85
C THR A 582 -18.42 31.96 -5.00
N ALA A 583 -19.10 31.85 -6.14
CA ALA A 583 -20.07 30.79 -6.40
C ALA A 583 -19.43 29.41 -6.68
N SER A 584 -18.20 29.37 -7.23
CA SER A 584 -17.53 28.12 -7.59
C SER A 584 -16.96 27.34 -6.40
N LEU A 585 -16.46 28.01 -5.36
CA LEU A 585 -16.00 27.33 -4.12
C LEU A 585 -17.16 26.94 -3.21
N LYS A 586 -18.27 27.69 -3.25
CA LYS A 586 -19.48 27.36 -2.49
C LYS A 586 -20.15 26.07 -2.97
N SER A 587 -19.97 25.65 -4.23
CA SER A 587 -20.64 24.45 -4.76
C SER A 587 -20.01 23.14 -4.30
N TYR A 588 -18.69 23.08 -4.08
CA TYR A 588 -18.04 21.84 -3.65
C TYR A 588 -18.12 21.62 -2.15
N ALA A 589 -17.91 22.66 -1.34
CA ALA A 589 -18.06 22.55 0.11
C ALA A 589 -19.50 22.18 0.50
N SER A 590 -20.52 22.67 -0.21
CA SER A 590 -21.91 22.27 0.01
C SER A 590 -22.21 20.81 -0.34
N LEU A 591 -21.38 20.15 -1.17
CA LEU A 591 -21.53 18.72 -1.44
C LEU A 591 -21.00 17.87 -0.29
N LEU A 592 -20.06 18.38 0.51
CA LEU A 592 -19.39 17.60 1.55
C LEU A 592 -19.67 18.09 2.97
N LEU A 593 -20.31 19.25 3.15
CA LEU A 593 -20.62 19.84 4.46
C LEU A 593 -22.11 20.24 4.52
N ASN A 594 -22.68 20.26 5.73
CA ASN A 594 -24.10 20.62 5.94
C ASN A 594 -24.39 22.10 5.65
N GLY A 595 -23.37 22.97 5.67
CA GLY A 595 -23.55 24.40 5.52
C GLY A 595 -22.27 25.24 5.69
N PRO A 596 -22.41 26.54 6.00
CA PRO A 596 -21.27 27.39 6.31
C PRO A 596 -20.60 26.95 7.63
N PRO A 597 -19.31 27.29 7.86
CA PRO A 597 -18.63 26.98 9.11
C PRO A 597 -19.41 27.47 10.33
N THR A 598 -19.56 26.60 11.33
CA THR A 598 -20.21 26.93 12.62
C THR A 598 -19.15 27.02 13.74
N GLN A 599 -19.59 27.16 15.00
CA GLN A 599 -18.69 27.13 16.16
C GLN A 599 -18.10 25.73 16.44
N SER A 600 -18.76 24.69 15.94
CA SER A 600 -18.35 23.29 16.06
C SER A 600 -18.21 22.69 14.67
N PHE A 601 -17.00 22.22 14.32
CA PHE A 601 -16.83 21.60 13.01
C PHE A 601 -17.78 20.42 12.80
N ARG A 602 -18.16 19.71 13.89
CA ARG A 602 -19.06 18.54 13.86
C ARG A 602 -20.45 18.87 13.35
N ASP A 603 -20.98 20.05 13.69
CA ASP A 603 -22.30 20.47 13.21
C ASP A 603 -22.33 20.61 11.67
N ASN A 604 -21.15 20.83 11.09
CA ASN A 604 -21.00 21.03 9.66
C ASN A 604 -20.64 19.75 8.89
N LEU A 605 -20.34 18.64 9.58
CA LEU A 605 -20.02 17.37 8.93
C LEU A 605 -21.30 16.64 8.55
N ARG A 606 -21.32 16.09 7.34
CA ARG A 606 -22.34 15.18 6.89
C ARG A 606 -22.15 13.81 7.55
N PRO A 607 -23.21 13.18 8.11
CA PRO A 607 -23.09 11.88 8.76
C PRO A 607 -22.80 10.73 7.78
N ASP A 608 -23.05 10.93 6.48
CA ASP A 608 -22.84 9.95 5.42
C ASP A 608 -21.48 10.10 4.70
N VAL A 609 -20.63 11.02 5.16
CA VAL A 609 -19.29 11.26 4.61
C VAL A 609 -18.26 11.04 5.71
N PHE A 610 -17.20 10.31 5.42
CA PHE A 610 -16.03 10.18 6.29
C PHE A 610 -14.96 11.18 5.88
N TYR A 611 -14.28 11.78 6.85
CA TYR A 611 -13.27 12.81 6.64
C TYR A 611 -11.90 12.33 7.10
N VAL A 612 -10.84 12.90 6.54
CA VAL A 612 -9.46 12.68 6.98
C VAL A 612 -8.76 14.01 7.21
N THR A 613 -7.95 14.11 8.25
CA THR A 613 -7.13 15.29 8.56
C THR A 613 -5.77 14.90 9.13
N SER A 614 -4.79 15.77 8.95
CA SER A 614 -3.50 15.69 9.66
C SER A 614 -3.01 17.07 10.05
N TRP A 615 -1.99 17.14 10.91
CA TRP A 615 -1.47 18.39 11.44
C TRP A 615 -0.02 18.63 10.99
N PRO A 616 0.30 19.82 10.45
CA PRO A 616 1.68 20.14 10.11
C PRO A 616 2.47 20.33 11.40
N ALA A 617 3.58 19.60 11.57
CA ALA A 617 4.45 19.78 12.73
C ALA A 617 5.66 20.69 12.45
N TYR A 618 6.05 20.91 11.17
CA TYR A 618 7.27 21.68 10.82
C TYR A 618 7.16 22.41 9.46
N GLY A 619 7.58 23.68 9.38
CA GLY A 619 7.95 24.38 8.13
C GLY A 619 6.87 25.21 7.39
N PHE A 620 7.23 26.44 6.99
CA PHE A 620 6.56 27.50 6.21
C PHE A 620 5.14 28.01 6.59
N THR A 621 4.34 27.32 7.41
CA THR A 621 3.02 27.82 7.87
C THR A 621 2.80 27.85 9.38
N ASN A 622 3.82 27.56 10.19
CA ASN A 622 3.67 27.54 11.66
C ASN A 622 3.43 28.91 12.34
N GLN A 623 3.19 30.00 11.61
CA GLN A 623 3.07 31.34 12.21
C GLN A 623 2.17 32.34 11.45
N VAL A 624 0.91 32.05 11.12
CA VAL A 624 -0.02 33.16 10.78
C VAL A 624 -1.48 32.91 11.13
N ILE A 625 -1.82 32.55 12.37
CA ILE A 625 -3.20 32.75 12.83
C ILE A 625 -3.19 33.24 14.28
N ALA A 626 -3.68 34.47 14.48
CA ALA A 626 -3.74 35.12 15.77
C ALA A 626 -4.77 34.44 16.70
N TYR A 627 -4.33 34.22 17.94
CA TYR A 627 -5.13 33.71 19.05
C TYR A 627 -6.18 34.74 19.50
N ASP A 628 -7.43 34.29 19.68
CA ASP A 628 -8.42 35.01 20.50
C ASP A 628 -8.60 34.23 21.83
N PRO A 629 -8.06 34.74 22.95
CA PRO A 629 -8.18 34.11 24.27
C PRO A 629 -9.61 33.99 24.80
N THR A 630 -10.58 34.65 24.20
CA THR A 630 -11.91 34.84 24.81
C THR A 630 -12.96 33.83 24.37
N SER A 631 -12.63 32.95 23.42
CA SER A 631 -13.57 31.96 22.92
C SER A 631 -13.67 30.72 23.81
N GLN A 632 -14.87 30.46 24.34
CA GLN A 632 -15.15 29.33 25.23
C GLN A 632 -15.41 27.99 24.53
N PHE A 633 -15.55 27.95 23.21
CA PHE A 633 -15.85 26.72 22.46
C PHE A 633 -14.56 26.04 21.99
N VAL A 634 -14.22 24.90 22.57
CA VAL A 634 -13.13 24.00 22.15
C VAL A 634 -13.75 22.65 21.80
N ASN A 635 -13.45 22.09 20.63
CA ASN A 635 -13.98 20.80 20.21
C ASN A 635 -12.99 19.66 20.47
N ASP A 636 -13.52 18.55 20.97
CA ASP A 636 -12.76 17.33 21.25
C ASP A 636 -12.53 16.50 19.99
N LEU A 637 -11.29 16.03 19.78
CA LEU A 637 -10.92 15.15 18.67
C LEU A 637 -9.87 14.12 19.10
N GLY A 638 -10.12 12.84 18.84
CA GLY A 638 -9.12 11.79 18.98
C GLY A 638 -8.33 11.58 17.69
N CYS A 639 -7.02 11.48 17.79
CA CYS A 639 -6.11 11.31 16.65
C CYS A 639 -5.12 10.16 16.89
N TRP A 640 -4.66 9.54 15.81
CA TRP A 640 -3.51 8.65 15.80
C TRP A 640 -2.20 9.45 15.85
N ASN A 641 -1.22 8.94 16.60
CA ASN A 641 0.13 9.46 16.67
C ASN A 641 1.13 8.43 16.14
N ILE A 642 1.92 8.78 15.13
CA ILE A 642 2.89 7.86 14.55
C ILE A 642 4.10 7.70 15.52
N PRO A 643 4.39 6.48 16.00
CA PRO A 643 5.41 6.28 17.02
C PRO A 643 6.79 6.73 16.57
N GLY A 644 7.53 7.37 17.48
CA GLY A 644 8.95 7.65 17.29
C GLY A 644 9.28 9.00 16.66
N LEU A 645 8.35 9.60 15.92
CA LEU A 645 8.50 10.98 15.41
C LEU A 645 8.54 12.03 16.52
N ILE A 646 7.94 11.74 17.68
CA ILE A 646 7.76 12.69 18.80
C ILE A 646 8.46 12.19 20.07
N ARG A 647 9.62 11.51 19.99
CA ARG A 647 10.36 11.10 21.21
C ARG A 647 11.02 12.26 21.96
N ASN A 648 11.32 13.37 21.28
CA ASN A 648 11.95 14.56 21.89
C ASN A 648 11.06 15.82 21.91
N ALA A 649 9.85 15.76 21.38
CA ALA A 649 8.91 16.89 21.40
C ALA A 649 8.05 16.94 22.68
N SER A 650 8.64 16.56 23.82
CA SER A 650 8.14 16.99 25.13
C SER A 650 8.26 18.51 25.31
N GLY A 651 9.11 19.19 24.52
CA GLY A 651 9.26 20.65 24.51
C GLY A 651 8.65 21.39 23.31
N LEU A 652 8.50 20.74 22.15
CA LEU A 652 7.88 21.35 20.96
C LEU A 652 6.39 21.02 20.94
N HIS A 653 5.62 21.95 21.50
CA HIS A 653 4.17 22.04 21.60
C HIS A 653 3.36 20.98 20.84
N ARG A 654 2.89 19.96 21.59
CA ARG A 654 1.68 19.16 21.30
C ARG A 654 0.38 19.98 21.27
N GLN A 655 0.47 21.31 21.17
CA GLN A 655 -0.71 22.14 21.06
C GLN A 655 -1.05 22.16 19.57
N PRO A 656 -2.17 21.54 19.13
CA PRO A 656 -2.69 21.87 17.81
C PRO A 656 -2.81 23.39 17.68
N PRO A 657 -2.86 23.93 16.45
CA PRO A 657 -2.99 25.36 16.25
C PRO A 657 -4.13 25.88 17.14
N SER A 658 -3.80 26.64 18.18
CA SER A 658 -4.79 27.19 19.14
C SER A 658 -5.84 28.05 18.42
N SER A 659 -5.53 28.46 17.19
CA SER A 659 -6.43 29.07 16.22
C SER A 659 -7.64 28.23 15.81
N LEU A 660 -7.53 26.90 15.81
CA LEU A 660 -8.64 26.00 15.43
C LEU A 660 -9.53 25.59 16.60
N LYS A 661 -9.12 25.92 17.84
CA LYS A 661 -9.87 25.61 19.07
C LYS A 661 -10.25 24.12 19.15
N LEU A 662 -9.25 23.26 18.93
CA LEU A 662 -9.38 21.81 19.07
C LEU A 662 -8.64 21.35 20.32
N ASP A 663 -9.28 20.48 21.09
CA ASP A 663 -8.64 19.73 22.18
C ASP A 663 -8.40 18.30 21.71
N ILE A 664 -7.13 18.01 21.41
CA ILE A 664 -6.75 16.76 20.75
C ILE A 664 -6.20 15.75 21.76
N SER A 665 -6.76 14.55 21.73
CA SER A 665 -6.22 13.36 22.39
C SER A 665 -5.49 12.51 21.36
N TYR A 666 -4.24 12.13 21.66
CA TYR A 666 -3.44 11.31 20.76
C TYR A 666 -3.34 9.87 21.27
N THR A 667 -3.66 8.92 20.40
CA THR A 667 -3.44 7.49 20.61
C THR A 667 -2.26 7.04 19.78
N THR A 668 -1.23 6.48 20.41
CA THR A 668 -0.07 5.96 19.69
C THR A 668 -0.50 4.89 18.71
N ALA A 669 -0.15 5.03 17.42
CA ALA A 669 -0.40 4.00 16.43
C ALA A 669 0.45 2.75 16.74
N PRO A 670 -0.01 1.54 16.40
CA PRO A 670 0.78 0.33 16.63
C PRO A 670 2.08 0.33 15.85
N LYS A 671 3.12 -0.35 16.34
CA LYS A 671 4.41 -0.42 15.65
C LYS A 671 4.36 -1.13 14.29
N TRP A 672 3.38 -1.99 14.04
CA TRP A 672 3.24 -2.66 12.74
C TRP A 672 2.85 -1.70 11.60
N VAL A 673 2.47 -0.45 11.92
CA VAL A 673 2.28 0.58 10.90
C VAL A 673 3.60 1.15 10.40
N LEU A 674 4.72 0.90 11.08
CA LEU A 674 6.03 1.43 10.72
C LEU A 674 6.72 0.52 9.71
N PHE A 675 7.64 1.09 8.93
CA PHE A 675 8.58 0.28 8.16
C PHE A 675 9.43 -0.61 9.08
N PRO A 676 9.84 -1.80 8.60
CA PRO A 676 10.82 -2.62 9.30
C PRO A 676 12.10 -1.83 9.58
N PRO A 677 12.75 -2.00 10.75
CA PRO A 677 13.99 -1.30 11.09
C PRO A 677 15.14 -1.50 10.08
N GLU A 678 15.08 -2.55 9.27
CA GLU A 678 16.06 -2.82 8.21
C GLU A 678 15.92 -1.88 7.02
N LEU A 679 14.73 -1.31 6.81
CA LEU A 679 14.39 -0.40 5.70
C LEU A 679 14.39 1.07 6.12
N ASP A 680 14.57 1.36 7.41
CA ASP A 680 14.30 2.67 7.97
C ASP A 680 15.37 3.10 8.97
N ASP A 681 15.65 4.40 9.02
CA ASP A 681 16.57 4.95 10.00
C ASP A 681 15.92 4.86 11.38
N ALA A 682 16.56 4.14 12.31
CA ALA A 682 16.11 4.05 13.69
C ALA A 682 15.89 5.42 14.35
N GLN A 683 16.50 6.49 13.81
CA GLN A 683 16.33 7.86 14.24
C GLN A 683 14.99 8.49 13.79
N TYR A 684 14.46 8.13 12.62
CA TYR A 684 13.25 8.74 12.03
C TYR A 684 12.30 7.68 11.48
N PRO A 685 11.52 7.02 12.35
CA PRO A 685 10.63 5.97 11.89
C PRO A 685 9.53 6.52 10.97
N HIS A 686 9.39 5.92 9.81
CA HIS A 686 8.38 6.16 8.80
C HIS A 686 7.23 5.17 8.98
N ALA A 687 6.00 5.65 8.72
CA ALA A 687 4.84 4.79 8.60
C ALA A 687 4.65 4.31 7.15
N HIS A 688 4.25 3.06 7.01
CA HIS A 688 3.82 2.48 5.76
C HIS A 688 2.39 2.92 5.43
N PHE A 689 2.16 3.45 4.22
CA PHE A 689 0.94 4.16 3.83
C PHE A 689 -0.33 3.33 4.04
N TRP A 690 -0.36 2.09 3.54
CA TRP A 690 -1.54 1.22 3.70
C TRP A 690 -1.71 0.70 5.11
N SER A 691 -0.61 0.45 5.84
CA SER A 691 -0.69 0.00 7.22
C SER A 691 -1.26 1.10 8.11
N LEU A 692 -0.92 2.36 7.83
CA LEU A 692 -1.49 3.51 8.51
C LEU A 692 -2.96 3.73 8.13
N ALA A 693 -3.29 3.64 6.84
CA ALA A 693 -4.65 3.81 6.33
C ALA A 693 -5.60 2.71 6.82
N SER A 694 -5.10 1.50 7.06
CA SER A 694 -5.92 0.40 7.57
C SER A 694 -6.50 0.71 8.94
N LEU A 695 -5.88 1.59 9.75
CA LEU A 695 -6.42 2.08 11.03
C LEU A 695 -7.72 2.89 10.89
N ALA A 696 -8.14 3.25 9.68
CA ALA A 696 -9.46 3.86 9.44
C ALA A 696 -10.61 2.86 9.66
N PHE A 697 -10.33 1.56 9.57
CA PHE A 697 -11.32 0.50 9.59
C PHE A 697 -11.54 -0.01 11.01
N SER A 698 -12.77 -0.34 11.38
CA SER A 698 -13.08 -0.80 12.74
C SER A 698 -12.36 -2.11 13.09
N GLU A 699 -12.29 -3.05 12.13
CA GLU A 699 -11.64 -4.34 12.28
C GLU A 699 -10.20 -4.21 12.79
N THR A 700 -9.37 -3.39 12.13
CA THR A 700 -7.97 -3.18 12.53
C THR A 700 -7.85 -2.45 13.86
N ARG A 701 -8.73 -1.47 14.15
CA ARG A 701 -8.73 -0.71 15.40
C ARG A 701 -8.99 -1.60 16.62
N THR A 702 -9.86 -2.60 16.50
CA THR A 702 -10.11 -3.55 17.60
C THR A 702 -8.88 -4.36 17.98
N TRP A 703 -7.90 -4.50 17.08
CA TRP A 703 -6.64 -5.20 17.35
C TRP A 703 -5.60 -4.33 18.07
N THR A 704 -5.93 -3.06 18.32
CA THR A 704 -4.99 -2.06 18.82
C THR A 704 -5.42 -1.59 20.22
N PRO A 705 -5.06 -2.30 21.30
CA PRO A 705 -5.49 -1.96 22.66
C PRO A 705 -4.78 -0.71 23.23
N ASN A 706 -4.31 0.20 22.37
CA ASN A 706 -3.56 1.37 22.80
C ASN A 706 -4.48 2.34 23.54
N THR A 707 -4.06 2.71 24.75
CA THR A 707 -4.82 3.66 25.57
C THR A 707 -4.70 5.06 24.96
N PRO A 708 -5.82 5.76 24.72
CA PRO A 708 -5.77 7.13 24.28
C PRO A 708 -5.09 8.04 25.30
N GLY A 709 -4.27 8.97 24.82
CA GLY A 709 -3.66 10.00 25.66
C GLY A 709 -4.69 10.96 26.23
N ILE A 710 -4.36 11.65 27.32
CA ILE A 710 -5.26 12.65 27.90
C ILE A 710 -5.08 13.98 27.15
N SER A 711 -6.19 14.55 26.67
CA SER A 711 -6.22 15.84 25.98
C SER A 711 -5.77 16.99 26.91
N PRO A 712 -5.11 18.03 26.39
CA PRO A 712 -4.55 19.10 27.22
C PRO A 712 -5.60 19.99 27.91
N VAL A 713 -6.75 20.27 27.29
CA VAL A 713 -7.74 21.26 27.78
C VAL A 713 -8.80 20.61 28.67
N HIS A 714 -9.61 19.72 28.13
CA HIS A 714 -10.71 19.05 28.82
C HIS A 714 -10.27 17.85 29.66
N LYS A 715 -9.01 17.41 29.53
CA LYS A 715 -8.48 16.22 30.20
C LYS A 715 -9.25 14.94 29.84
N ALA A 716 -9.73 14.86 28.60
CA ALA A 716 -10.46 13.71 28.08
C ALA A 716 -9.50 12.73 27.39
N ALA A 717 -9.68 11.43 27.63
CA ALA A 717 -9.05 10.38 26.85
C ALA A 717 -10.02 9.99 25.73
N LEU A 718 -9.75 10.44 24.50
CA LEU A 718 -10.65 10.24 23.37
C LEU A 718 -10.02 9.23 22.40
N PRO A 719 -10.69 8.11 22.12
CA PRO A 719 -10.20 7.21 21.08
C PRO A 719 -10.16 7.94 19.73
N PRO A 720 -9.31 7.50 18.79
CA PRO A 720 -9.26 8.06 17.44
C PRO A 720 -10.66 8.08 16.82
N ASP A 721 -11.03 9.24 16.29
CA ASP A 721 -12.39 9.50 15.84
C ASP A 721 -12.75 8.67 14.60
N GLU A 722 -13.97 8.15 14.57
CA GLU A 722 -14.43 7.28 13.47
C GLU A 722 -14.95 8.07 12.27
N HIS A 723 -15.43 9.29 12.50
CA HIS A 723 -16.04 10.15 11.49
C HIS A 723 -15.01 11.07 10.84
N ILE A 724 -14.07 11.58 11.63
CA ILE A 724 -12.86 12.26 11.15
C ILE A 724 -11.62 11.45 11.54
N LEU A 725 -11.10 10.69 10.59
CA LEU A 725 -9.80 10.05 10.73
C LEU A 725 -8.71 11.11 10.87
N CYS A 726 -8.06 11.14 12.03
CA CYS A 726 -7.06 12.14 12.34
C CYS A 726 -5.70 11.50 12.59
N TYR A 727 -4.65 12.02 11.95
CA TYR A 727 -3.26 11.67 12.19
C TYR A 727 -2.49 12.89 12.72
N ASP A 728 -1.39 12.68 13.43
CA ASP A 728 -0.51 13.76 13.85
C ASP A 728 0.26 14.37 12.68
N MET A 729 1.22 13.67 12.07
CA MET A 729 2.08 14.17 10.99
C MET A 729 2.24 13.12 9.89
N LEU A 730 1.90 13.47 8.63
CA LEU A 730 1.98 12.54 7.49
C LEU A 730 3.26 12.71 6.64
N TYR A 731 4.20 13.55 7.06
CA TYR A 731 5.45 13.79 6.31
C TYR A 731 6.35 12.54 6.23
N PHE A 732 6.39 11.74 7.30
CA PHE A 732 7.18 10.51 7.38
C PHE A 732 6.30 9.30 7.04
N VAL A 733 5.64 9.35 5.89
CA VAL A 733 4.80 8.25 5.38
C VAL A 733 5.27 7.91 3.98
N GLY A 734 5.50 6.62 3.73
CA GLY A 734 5.88 6.07 2.42
C GLY A 734 5.12 4.79 2.14
N ALA A 735 4.99 4.41 0.88
CA ALA A 735 4.26 3.24 0.41
C ALA A 735 5.18 2.06 0.11
N HIS A 736 6.43 2.30 -0.29
CA HIS A 736 7.44 1.27 -0.48
C HIS A 736 8.76 1.63 0.20
N GLU A 737 9.19 2.88 0.06
CA GLU A 737 10.47 3.35 0.58
C GLU A 737 10.28 4.60 1.44
N VAL A 738 11.24 4.83 2.33
CA VAL A 738 11.31 6.05 3.13
C VAL A 738 11.65 7.23 2.22
N PHE A 739 11.03 8.38 2.47
CA PHE A 739 11.20 9.58 1.64
C PHE A 739 10.95 9.41 0.14
N GLU A 740 10.16 8.42 -0.28
CA GLU A 740 9.89 8.12 -1.69
C GLU A 740 9.30 9.30 -2.48
N PHE A 741 8.84 10.39 -1.83
CA PHE A 741 8.34 11.59 -2.49
C PHE A 741 9.33 12.25 -3.46
N THR A 742 10.62 11.92 -3.38
CA THR A 742 11.65 12.34 -4.34
C THR A 742 11.69 11.49 -5.60
N GLU A 743 11.02 10.35 -5.59
CA GLU A 743 11.07 9.33 -6.62
C GLU A 743 9.78 9.32 -7.46
N ASP A 744 9.92 8.92 -8.73
CA ASP A 744 8.78 8.80 -9.66
C ASP A 744 7.76 7.73 -9.23
N ILE A 745 8.15 6.84 -8.32
CA ILE A 745 7.31 5.77 -7.76
C ILE A 745 6.34 6.27 -6.67
N SER A 746 6.49 7.51 -6.19
CA SER A 746 5.71 8.04 -5.07
C SER A 746 4.21 8.15 -5.38
N PRO A 747 3.32 7.40 -4.72
CA PRO A 747 1.87 7.61 -4.86
C PRO A 747 1.43 9.01 -4.48
N ALA A 748 2.05 9.62 -3.46
CA ALA A 748 1.70 10.96 -3.02
C ALA A 748 1.97 12.00 -4.11
N TRP A 749 3.12 11.89 -4.79
CA TRP A 749 3.44 12.78 -5.92
C TRP A 749 2.59 12.47 -7.15
N ARG A 750 2.51 11.20 -7.54
CA ARG A 750 1.81 10.75 -8.75
C ARG A 750 0.31 11.00 -8.71
N PHE A 751 -0.39 10.67 -7.63
CA PHE A 751 -1.85 10.78 -7.62
C PHE A 751 -2.36 12.13 -7.14
N VAL A 752 -1.54 12.89 -6.41
CA VAL A 752 -1.97 14.14 -5.79
C VAL A 752 -1.04 15.29 -6.16
N GLY A 753 0.26 15.15 -5.88
CA GLY A 753 1.25 16.21 -6.05
C GLY A 753 1.25 16.88 -7.43
N GLN A 754 1.22 16.09 -8.52
CA GLN A 754 1.21 16.63 -9.88
C GLN A 754 -0.05 17.46 -10.23
N HIS A 755 -1.14 17.27 -9.48
CA HIS A 755 -2.39 18.02 -9.65
C HIS A 755 -2.51 19.21 -8.70
N MET A 756 -1.57 19.37 -7.76
CA MET A 756 -1.54 20.50 -6.84
C MET A 756 -0.96 21.75 -7.53
N HIS A 757 -1.80 22.44 -8.29
CA HIS A 757 -1.43 23.71 -8.93
C HIS A 757 -1.52 24.89 -7.97
N TRP A 758 -0.66 25.88 -8.18
CA TRP A 758 -0.71 27.12 -7.42
C TRP A 758 -1.98 27.89 -7.72
N HIS A 759 -2.53 28.58 -6.72
CA HIS A 759 -3.68 29.43 -6.95
C HIS A 759 -3.34 30.53 -7.99
N PRO A 760 -4.21 30.85 -8.96
CA PRO A 760 -3.87 31.77 -10.06
C PRO A 760 -3.39 33.16 -9.62
N LYS A 761 -3.79 33.61 -8.42
CA LYS A 761 -3.26 34.85 -7.81
C LYS A 761 -1.76 34.74 -7.48
N LEU A 762 -1.36 33.62 -6.90
CA LEU A 762 0.04 33.35 -6.56
C LEU A 762 0.86 33.14 -7.84
N GLU A 763 0.33 32.43 -8.82
CA GLU A 763 0.98 32.28 -10.14
C GLU A 763 1.19 33.64 -10.81
N ARG A 764 0.18 34.51 -10.84
CA ARG A 764 0.34 35.88 -11.38
C ARG A 764 1.39 36.67 -10.61
N LEU A 765 1.44 36.54 -9.29
CA LEU A 765 2.46 37.20 -8.47
C LEU A 765 3.86 36.67 -8.80
N ALA A 766 4.03 35.36 -8.87
CA ALA A 766 5.29 34.71 -9.24
C ALA A 766 5.73 35.14 -10.64
N GLN A 767 4.82 35.16 -11.62
CA GLN A 767 5.11 35.62 -12.98
C GLN A 767 5.48 37.11 -13.03
N MET A 768 4.90 37.97 -12.18
CA MET A 768 5.34 39.37 -12.07
C MET A 768 6.78 39.45 -11.57
N TYR A 769 7.11 38.73 -10.49
CA TYR A 769 8.47 38.67 -9.98
C TYR A 769 9.46 38.12 -11.00
N ILE A 770 9.11 37.07 -11.73
CA ILE A 770 9.96 36.51 -12.79
C ILE A 770 10.19 37.54 -13.91
N ARG A 771 9.15 38.29 -14.30
CA ARG A 771 9.28 39.33 -15.33
C ARG A 771 10.22 40.43 -14.88
N ASP A 772 10.04 40.94 -13.67
CA ASP A 772 10.89 41.99 -13.12
C ASP A 772 12.33 41.50 -12.95
N THR A 773 12.53 40.27 -12.45
CA THR A 773 13.84 39.64 -12.25
C THR A 773 14.62 39.45 -13.55
N LEU A 774 13.92 39.20 -14.65
CA LEU A 774 14.51 38.92 -15.97
C LEU A 774 14.40 40.09 -16.95
N ASP A 775 14.07 41.29 -16.47
CA ASP A 775 13.88 42.51 -17.28
C ASP A 775 12.90 42.32 -18.46
N ILE A 776 11.80 41.59 -18.23
CA ILE A 776 10.78 41.28 -19.23
C ILE A 776 9.61 42.27 -19.12
N ALA A 777 9.14 42.80 -20.26
CA ALA A 777 7.99 43.69 -20.27
C ALA A 777 6.73 43.02 -19.64
N PRO A 778 5.85 43.75 -18.93
CA PRO A 778 4.75 43.17 -18.13
C PRO A 778 3.78 42.22 -18.86
N ARG A 779 3.74 42.26 -20.19
CA ARG A 779 2.88 41.41 -21.04
C ARG A 779 3.65 40.53 -22.01
N ALA A 780 4.98 40.62 -22.02
CA ALA A 780 5.78 39.72 -22.84
C ALA A 780 5.74 38.31 -22.24
N ALA A 781 5.83 37.33 -23.13
CA ALA A 781 5.95 35.93 -22.75
C ALA A 781 7.24 35.75 -21.94
N ILE A 782 7.14 34.99 -20.85
CA ILE A 782 8.31 34.63 -20.05
C ILE A 782 9.08 33.58 -20.88
N PRO A 783 10.33 33.82 -21.27
CA PRO A 783 11.12 32.83 -21.98
C PRO A 783 11.49 31.69 -21.02
N PRO A 784 11.84 30.51 -21.56
CA PRO A 784 12.32 29.38 -20.76
C PRO A 784 13.48 29.79 -19.85
N TYR A 785 13.41 29.38 -18.58
CA TYR A 785 14.42 29.66 -17.57
C TYR A 785 14.62 28.43 -16.68
N ILE A 786 15.79 28.37 -16.04
CA ILE A 786 16.13 27.36 -15.03
C ILE A 786 15.98 28.02 -13.66
N ALA A 787 15.26 27.34 -12.76
CA ALA A 787 15.17 27.76 -11.36
C ALA A 787 16.20 26.99 -10.53
N VAL A 788 16.90 27.70 -9.65
CA VAL A 788 17.83 27.16 -8.67
C VAL A 788 17.32 27.55 -7.30
N HIS A 789 17.18 26.58 -6.40
CA HIS A 789 16.99 26.83 -4.98
C HIS A 789 18.24 26.42 -4.23
N ALA A 790 18.78 27.32 -3.40
CA ALA A 790 19.93 27.06 -2.55
C ALA A 790 19.56 27.37 -1.11
N ARG A 791 19.56 26.35 -0.24
CA ARG A 791 19.29 26.47 1.18
C ARG A 791 20.60 26.38 1.97
N ARG A 792 20.94 27.39 2.75
CA ARG A 792 22.19 27.52 3.52
C ARG A 792 21.93 27.84 4.99
N THR A 793 21.14 28.85 5.35
CA THR A 793 21.21 29.40 6.73
C THR A 793 20.61 28.53 7.84
N ASP A 794 19.48 27.86 7.60
CA ASP A 794 18.83 27.03 8.62
C ASP A 794 19.31 25.56 8.62
N PHE A 795 20.14 25.21 7.62
CA PHE A 795 20.80 23.91 7.53
C PHE A 795 22.12 23.85 8.30
N ALA A 796 22.65 24.99 8.77
CA ALA A 796 23.88 25.06 9.56
C ALA A 796 23.87 24.12 10.77
N MET A 797 22.71 23.94 11.41
CA MET A 797 22.55 23.04 12.56
C MET A 797 22.68 21.54 12.21
N TRP A 798 22.62 21.18 10.94
CA TRP A 798 22.84 19.82 10.46
C TRP A 798 24.30 19.58 10.05
N CYS A 799 25.12 20.63 10.08
CA CYS A 799 26.54 20.59 9.71
C CYS A 799 27.47 20.24 10.88
N ASP A 800 26.96 19.79 12.04
CA ASP A 800 27.74 19.60 13.28
C ASP A 800 29.01 18.73 13.17
N ARG A 801 29.18 17.97 12.07
CA ARG A 801 30.32 17.07 11.84
C ARG A 801 31.24 17.49 10.69
N VAL A 802 30.93 18.57 9.98
CA VAL A 802 31.65 19.02 8.79
C VAL A 802 31.81 20.54 8.88
N PRO A 803 33.00 21.11 8.56
CA PRO A 803 33.13 22.56 8.51
C PRO A 803 32.02 23.18 7.65
N GLU A 804 31.45 24.31 8.10
CA GLU A 804 30.28 24.91 7.47
C GLU A 804 30.47 25.13 5.95
N GLN A 805 31.67 25.54 5.54
CA GLN A 805 32.02 25.70 4.12
C GLN A 805 31.96 24.40 3.31
N ASP A 806 32.26 23.25 3.93
CA ASP A 806 32.25 21.94 3.28
C ASP A 806 30.85 21.26 3.36
N CYS A 807 29.95 21.83 4.17
CA CYS A 807 28.58 21.33 4.35
C CYS A 807 27.64 21.78 3.23
N TYR A 808 27.86 22.99 2.68
CA TYR A 808 27.04 23.53 1.60
C TYR A 808 27.60 23.19 0.23
N VAL A 809 26.71 23.04 -0.74
CA VAL A 809 27.12 22.83 -2.14
C VAL A 809 27.75 24.13 -2.66
N GLU A 810 28.99 24.01 -3.15
CA GLU A 810 29.70 25.09 -3.82
C GLU A 810 28.93 25.60 -5.04
N LEU A 811 28.89 26.92 -5.24
CA LEU A 811 28.15 27.54 -6.34
C LEU A 811 28.66 27.06 -7.71
N SER A 812 29.95 26.75 -7.81
CA SER A 812 30.55 26.16 -9.02
C SER A 812 29.99 24.77 -9.35
N ALA A 813 29.65 23.96 -8.36
CA ALA A 813 29.00 22.66 -8.56
C ALA A 813 27.54 22.84 -9.04
N ILE A 814 26.82 23.81 -8.47
CA ILE A 814 25.48 24.18 -8.95
C ILE A 814 25.56 24.66 -10.40
N ALA A 815 26.55 25.47 -10.75
CA ALA A 815 26.74 25.98 -12.12
C ALA A 815 26.94 24.86 -13.14
N ARG A 816 27.76 23.86 -12.81
CA ARG A 816 27.93 22.67 -13.64
C ARG A 816 26.61 21.92 -13.86
N ARG A 817 25.82 21.72 -12.79
CA ARG A 817 24.49 21.07 -12.90
C ARG A 817 23.51 21.88 -13.74
N VAL A 818 23.53 23.20 -13.63
CA VAL A 818 22.72 24.07 -14.49
C VAL A 818 23.08 23.90 -15.96
N ASP A 819 24.37 23.76 -16.30
CA ASP A 819 24.79 23.54 -17.69
C ASP A 819 24.41 22.14 -18.22
N GLU A 820 24.45 21.11 -17.36
CA GLU A 820 23.91 19.78 -17.68
C GLU A 820 22.40 19.86 -17.98
N VAL A 821 21.62 20.54 -17.12
CA VAL A 821 20.17 20.75 -17.32
C VAL A 821 19.88 21.52 -18.61
N LYS A 822 20.69 22.53 -18.96
CA LYS A 822 20.55 23.23 -20.25
C LYS A 822 20.73 22.29 -21.43
N ALA A 823 21.78 21.47 -21.39
CA ALA A 823 22.08 20.51 -22.45
C ALA A 823 20.95 19.49 -22.60
N GLU A 824 20.40 19.02 -21.48
CA GLU A 824 19.29 18.08 -21.44
C GLU A 824 18.00 18.68 -21.99
N ILE A 825 17.60 19.89 -21.55
CA ILE A 825 16.40 20.57 -22.07
C ILE A 825 16.52 20.81 -23.57
N LEU A 826 17.71 21.21 -24.04
CA LEU A 826 17.97 21.41 -25.47
C LEU A 826 17.85 20.09 -26.25
N ALA A 827 18.43 19.00 -25.73
CA ALA A 827 18.39 17.69 -26.36
C ALA A 827 16.97 17.10 -26.40
N LYS A 828 16.23 17.19 -25.29
CA LYS A 828 14.90 16.57 -25.14
C LYS A 828 13.78 17.40 -25.77
N GLN A 829 13.85 18.73 -25.65
CA GLN A 829 12.74 19.62 -26.03
C GLN A 829 13.07 20.54 -27.20
N GLY A 830 14.33 20.60 -27.65
CA GLY A 830 14.77 21.58 -28.65
C GLY A 830 14.70 23.03 -28.13
N VAL A 831 14.59 23.22 -26.81
CA VAL A 831 14.42 24.52 -26.15
C VAL A 831 15.73 24.98 -25.52
N SER A 832 16.15 26.21 -25.81
CA SER A 832 17.34 26.82 -25.17
C SER A 832 16.95 27.66 -23.96
N ALA A 833 17.13 27.12 -22.75
CA ALA A 833 16.89 27.82 -21.48
C ALA A 833 18.17 28.53 -20.99
N THR A 834 18.42 29.74 -21.48
CA THR A 834 19.66 30.48 -21.16
C THR A 834 19.60 31.29 -19.86
N ARG A 835 18.40 31.54 -19.33
CA ARG A 835 18.19 32.37 -18.13
C ARG A 835 18.13 31.51 -16.88
N VAL A 836 18.72 31.99 -15.79
CA VAL A 836 18.75 31.28 -14.51
C VAL A 836 18.25 32.21 -13.40
N ILE A 837 17.27 31.73 -12.63
CA ILE A 837 16.74 32.42 -11.44
C ILE A 837 17.16 31.62 -10.20
N VAL A 838 17.77 32.30 -9.24
CA VAL A 838 18.18 31.72 -7.96
C VAL A 838 17.25 32.21 -6.85
N THR A 839 16.87 31.30 -5.97
CA THR A 839 16.14 31.60 -4.73
C THR A 839 16.93 31.01 -3.56
N SER A 840 17.23 31.84 -2.56
CA SER A 840 18.02 31.42 -1.39
C SER A 840 17.73 32.35 -0.22
N GLU A 841 17.84 31.83 0.99
CA GLU A 841 17.86 32.60 2.24
C GLU A 841 19.28 33.04 2.67
N GLU A 842 20.30 32.78 1.85
CA GLU A 842 21.68 33.23 2.04
C GLU A 842 21.78 34.76 2.20
N GLN A 843 22.56 35.19 3.18
CA GLN A 843 22.77 36.59 3.53
C GLN A 843 24.17 37.11 3.16
N ASP A 844 25.12 36.23 2.83
CA ASP A 844 26.47 36.59 2.42
C ASP A 844 26.47 37.35 1.08
N PRO A 845 26.84 38.65 1.07
CA PRO A 845 26.90 39.43 -0.15
C PRO A 845 27.90 38.88 -1.17
N SER A 846 28.98 38.23 -0.71
CA SER A 846 30.01 37.70 -1.60
C SER A 846 29.50 36.53 -2.43
N TRP A 847 28.66 35.67 -1.84
CA TRP A 847 27.98 34.60 -2.56
C TRP A 847 27.04 35.15 -3.65
N TRP A 848 26.26 36.19 -3.33
CA TRP A 848 25.40 36.86 -4.31
C TRP A 848 26.18 37.59 -5.41
N ASP A 849 27.38 38.09 -5.11
CA ASP A 849 28.30 38.64 -6.12
C ASP A 849 28.78 37.56 -7.09
N GLU A 850 29.03 36.34 -6.62
CA GLU A 850 29.36 35.21 -7.49
C GLU A 850 28.17 34.74 -8.33
N VAL A 851 26.97 34.65 -7.75
CA VAL A 851 25.71 34.40 -8.51
C VAL A 851 25.57 35.42 -9.65
N ARG A 852 25.86 36.70 -9.37
CA ARG A 852 25.82 37.76 -10.39
C ARG A 852 26.90 37.59 -11.45
N LYS A 853 28.12 37.17 -11.09
CA LYS A 853 29.22 36.89 -12.04
C LYS A 853 28.86 35.76 -13.02
N LEU A 854 28.05 34.79 -12.59
CA LEU A 854 27.51 33.73 -13.46
C LEU A 854 26.40 34.22 -14.41
N GLY A 855 25.99 35.49 -14.31
CA GLY A 855 24.89 36.06 -15.08
C GLY A 855 23.50 35.62 -14.60
N TRP A 856 23.42 35.01 -13.41
CA TRP A 856 22.17 34.56 -12.83
C TRP A 856 21.47 35.72 -12.11
N ARG A 857 20.14 35.64 -11.99
CA ARG A 857 19.30 36.67 -11.37
C ARG A 857 18.53 36.07 -10.19
N TRP A 858 17.97 36.90 -9.32
CA TRP A 858 17.11 36.45 -8.22
C TRP A 858 15.99 37.45 -7.99
N PRO A 859 14.82 37.00 -7.49
CA PRO A 859 13.75 37.90 -7.13
C PRO A 859 14.16 38.80 -5.96
N ASP A 860 14.08 40.11 -6.14
CA ASP A 860 14.32 41.06 -5.07
C ASP A 860 13.06 41.22 -4.20
N HIS A 861 13.05 40.54 -3.06
CA HIS A 861 11.99 40.66 -2.06
C HIS A 861 12.17 41.86 -1.12
N SER A 862 13.32 42.56 -1.16
CA SER A 862 13.62 43.69 -0.26
C SER A 862 12.88 44.98 -0.67
N ASN A 863 12.72 45.20 -1.98
CA ASN A 863 12.15 46.43 -2.52
C ASN A 863 10.63 46.37 -2.78
N ALA A 864 10.04 45.18 -2.83
CA ALA A 864 8.69 44.99 -3.36
C ALA A 864 7.54 45.47 -2.43
N LYS A 865 7.81 45.91 -1.18
CA LYS A 865 6.76 46.24 -0.18
C LYS A 865 5.59 45.25 -0.21
N THR A 866 5.84 43.96 -0.43
CA THR A 866 4.78 42.94 -0.61
C THR A 866 4.00 42.64 0.65
N GLY A 867 4.37 43.27 1.77
CA GLY A 867 3.53 43.43 2.96
C GLY A 867 2.60 44.66 2.97
N ARG A 868 2.30 45.31 1.83
CA ARG A 868 1.35 46.44 1.79
C ARG A 868 -0.10 45.97 1.94
N GLU A 869 -0.62 46.18 3.15
CA GLU A 869 -2.03 46.26 3.54
C GLU A 869 -2.95 45.10 3.10
N ILE A 870 -2.81 43.95 3.76
CA ILE A 870 -4.02 43.26 4.21
C ILE A 870 -4.61 44.16 5.30
N ARG A 871 -5.69 44.89 4.98
CA ARG A 871 -6.36 45.76 5.96
C ARG A 871 -6.64 44.94 7.24
N PRO A 872 -6.23 45.41 8.44
CA PRO A 872 -6.64 44.74 9.65
C PRO A 872 -8.16 44.77 9.72
N VAL A 873 -8.76 43.58 9.88
CA VAL A 873 -10.16 43.47 10.27
C VAL A 873 -10.27 44.14 11.65
N VAL A 874 -10.84 45.36 11.64
CA VAL A 874 -11.38 46.12 12.78
C VAL A 874 -10.65 45.92 14.11
N SER A 875 -9.62 46.73 14.36
CA SER A 875 -9.14 46.97 15.73
C SER A 875 -10.10 47.93 16.45
N TYR A 876 -10.74 47.45 17.52
CA TYR A 876 -11.43 48.31 18.48
C TYR A 876 -10.41 49.22 19.20
N PRO A 877 -10.79 50.45 19.58
CA PRO A 877 -9.84 51.40 20.17
C PRO A 877 -9.46 51.00 21.60
N ALA A 878 -8.20 50.64 21.80
CA ALA A 878 -7.61 50.44 23.12
C ALA A 878 -7.44 51.80 23.83
N ARG A 879 -7.90 51.85 25.09
CA ARG A 879 -7.74 53.00 26.00
C ARG A 879 -6.27 53.23 26.31
N ARG A 880 -5.91 54.52 26.40
CA ARG A 880 -4.58 55.04 26.73
C ARG A 880 -4.10 54.58 28.10
N GLY A 881 -2.82 54.24 28.14
CA GLY A 881 -2.00 54.30 29.35
C GLY A 881 -1.24 53.01 29.61
N HIS A 882 -0.05 52.87 29.05
CA HIS A 882 1.17 52.42 29.73
C HIS A 882 2.33 52.44 28.73
N SER A 883 3.38 53.19 29.09
CA SER A 883 4.61 53.34 28.32
C SER A 883 5.43 52.06 28.39
N ILE A 884 5.74 51.44 27.25
CA ILE A 884 6.66 50.30 27.15
C ILE A 884 8.06 50.86 26.86
N ILE A 885 9.00 50.61 27.77
CA ILE A 885 10.44 50.87 27.62
C ILE A 885 11.01 49.72 26.76
N PRO A 886 11.86 49.97 25.73
CA PRO A 886 12.42 48.92 24.92
C PRO A 886 13.60 48.24 25.65
N CYS A 887 13.45 46.96 26.01
CA CYS A 887 14.58 46.13 26.45
C CYS A 887 15.33 45.59 25.23
N ARG A 888 16.61 45.96 25.09
CA ARG A 888 17.58 45.29 24.21
C ARG A 888 17.97 43.96 24.86
N PHE A 889 17.75 42.84 24.18
CA PHE A 889 18.34 41.55 24.54
C PHE A 889 19.65 41.35 23.77
N GLY A 890 20.76 41.30 24.50
CA GLY A 890 22.02 40.72 24.06
C GLY A 890 22.09 39.27 24.52
N PHE A 891 22.44 38.36 23.62
CA PHE A 891 22.66 36.95 23.92
C PHE A 891 23.97 36.76 24.70
N CYS A 892 23.92 36.07 25.84
CA CYS A 892 25.10 35.46 26.47
C CYS A 892 24.83 33.98 26.76
N TRP A 893 25.84 33.19 26.46
CA TRP A 893 25.88 31.74 26.42
C TRP A 893 26.19 31.15 27.82
N ASN A 894 25.66 29.96 28.07
CA ASN A 894 25.89 29.03 29.20
C ASN A 894 25.20 29.29 30.57
N GLY A 895 24.45 28.27 31.00
CA GLY A 895 24.19 27.95 32.41
C GLY A 895 22.71 27.94 32.82
N GLN A 896 22.17 26.75 33.08
CA GLN A 896 20.85 26.54 33.69
C GLN A 896 20.64 27.36 34.97
N ILE A 897 19.57 28.16 35.06
CA ILE A 897 18.91 28.50 36.33
C ILE A 897 17.39 28.64 36.12
N ASN A 898 16.62 27.93 36.95
CA ASN A 898 15.19 28.18 37.19
C ASN A 898 15.01 29.58 37.80
N ILE A 899 14.23 30.45 37.14
CA ILE A 899 13.83 31.74 37.72
C ILE A 899 12.40 31.65 38.25
N LEU A 900 12.30 31.49 39.56
CA LEU A 900 11.21 32.04 40.37
C LEU A 900 11.65 33.45 40.78
N CYS A 901 11.00 34.49 40.25
CA CYS A 901 11.10 35.83 40.84
C CYS A 901 9.72 36.39 41.16
N SER A 902 9.47 36.40 42.47
CA SER A 902 8.55 37.28 43.18
C SER A 902 9.05 38.72 43.10
N PHE A 903 8.12 39.67 43.02
CA PHE A 903 8.35 41.11 43.03
C PHE A 903 8.94 41.62 44.35
N SER A 904 9.96 42.48 44.28
CA SER A 904 10.19 43.52 45.28
C SER A 904 11.09 44.64 44.73
N SER A 905 10.75 45.86 45.15
CA SER A 905 11.09 47.18 44.64
C SER A 905 12.36 47.83 45.20
N LYS A 906 12.87 48.85 44.48
CA LYS A 906 13.88 49.89 44.84
C LYS A 906 15.34 49.40 44.73
N GLY A 907 16.31 50.11 44.18
CA GLY A 907 16.45 51.48 43.66
C GLY A 907 17.91 51.92 43.85
N ALA A 908 18.51 52.55 42.83
CA ALA A 908 19.79 53.30 42.83
C ALA A 908 21.10 52.47 43.03
N VAL A 909 22.32 52.82 42.58
CA VAL A 909 23.00 53.81 41.70
C VAL A 909 24.49 53.37 41.70
N LEU A 910 25.21 53.55 40.57
CA LEU A 910 26.70 53.59 40.36
C LEU A 910 27.60 52.35 40.57
N GLU A 911 28.17 51.86 39.45
CA GLU A 911 29.61 51.85 39.05
C GLU A 911 30.73 51.24 39.95
N PRO A 912 31.92 50.88 39.38
CA PRO A 912 32.43 49.52 39.39
C PRO A 912 33.70 49.33 40.25
N TRP A 913 34.20 48.09 40.34
CA TRP A 913 35.62 47.64 40.44
C TRP A 913 35.65 46.23 41.04
N SER A 914 36.13 45.22 40.29
CA SER A 914 37.51 44.73 40.19
C SER A 914 37.81 43.59 41.16
N CYS A 915 38.34 42.52 40.58
CA CYS A 915 38.91 41.31 41.17
C CYS A 915 39.53 41.46 42.57
N GLN A 916 39.34 40.45 43.43
CA GLN A 916 40.48 39.63 43.88
C GLN A 916 40.07 38.38 44.65
N ASN A 917 40.91 37.37 44.44
CA ASN A 917 40.96 36.06 45.06
C ASN A 917 41.03 36.11 46.59
N GLY A 918 40.58 35.02 47.22
CA GLY A 918 41.36 34.44 48.31
C GLY A 918 40.60 34.09 49.57
N ALA A 919 40.32 32.79 49.69
CA ALA A 919 40.59 31.99 50.88
C ALA A 919 39.95 32.38 52.23
N MET A 920 38.95 31.60 52.63
CA MET A 920 38.80 31.06 53.99
C MET A 920 38.20 29.65 53.84
N GLY A 921 38.65 28.61 54.51
CA GLY A 921 39.13 28.58 55.89
C GLY A 921 38.17 27.67 56.66
N LYS A 922 38.61 26.43 56.86
CA LYS A 922 37.94 25.34 57.59
C LYS A 922 37.51 25.79 59.01
N THR A 923 36.36 25.33 59.51
CA THR A 923 36.25 24.28 60.54
C THR A 923 34.81 24.17 61.10
N TRP A 924 34.12 23.03 60.91
CA TRP A 924 33.87 21.89 61.84
C TRP A 924 32.48 21.92 62.49
N GLY A 925 31.72 20.82 62.34
CA GLY A 925 30.62 20.51 63.28
C GLY A 925 29.44 19.67 62.80
N ARG A 926 29.68 18.40 62.42
CA ARG A 926 28.81 17.21 62.60
C ARG A 926 27.29 17.32 62.35
N LEU A 927 26.74 16.55 61.40
CA LEU A 927 26.08 15.24 61.65
C LEU A 927 25.43 14.64 60.37
N ARG A 928 25.84 13.39 60.11
CA ARG A 928 25.16 12.25 59.46
C ARG A 928 24.61 12.37 58.04
N ALA A 929 25.35 11.67 57.17
CA ALA A 929 25.02 11.17 55.86
C ALA A 929 23.94 10.08 55.85
N ILE A 930 23.13 10.06 54.80
CA ILE A 930 22.91 8.87 53.95
C ILE A 930 23.10 9.34 52.50
N ILE A 931 23.91 8.56 51.76
CA ILE A 931 24.47 8.84 50.43
C ILE A 931 23.57 8.23 49.35
N VAL A 932 23.17 9.03 48.36
CA VAL A 932 22.95 8.59 46.98
C VAL A 932 23.71 9.59 46.11
N LEU A 933 24.81 9.14 45.50
CA LEU A 933 25.61 9.91 44.55
C LEU A 933 25.62 9.14 43.24
N SER A 934 24.85 9.66 42.28
CA SER A 934 24.95 9.35 40.86
C SER A 934 26.15 10.11 40.30
N TYR A 935 27.10 9.41 39.69
CA TYR A 935 28.16 10.01 38.88
C TYR A 935 27.87 9.77 37.39
N HIS A 936 27.91 10.86 36.63
CA HIS A 936 28.00 10.87 35.18
C HIS A 936 29.32 10.21 34.73
N ILE A 937 29.26 9.33 33.74
CA ILE A 937 30.40 8.95 32.91
C ILE A 937 30.01 9.16 31.45
N ILE A 938 30.80 9.99 30.79
CA ILE A 938 30.89 10.22 29.36
C ILE A 938 31.55 8.97 28.75
N PHE A 939 30.94 8.37 27.73
CA PHE A 939 31.59 7.35 26.89
C PHE A 939 31.79 7.90 25.48
N ALA A 940 33.06 8.15 25.14
CA ALA A 940 33.55 8.05 23.78
C ALA A 940 33.83 6.57 23.49
N ARG A 941 33.46 6.09 22.29
CA ARG A 941 33.70 4.72 21.86
C ARG A 941 34.33 4.76 20.48
N ASP A 942 35.59 4.31 20.42
CA ASP A 942 36.23 3.79 19.23
C ASP A 942 37.09 2.56 19.61
N GLU A 943 36.98 1.55 18.75
CA GLU A 943 37.95 0.49 18.39
C GLU A 943 38.20 -0.80 19.22
N ILE A 944 37.96 -1.93 18.51
CA ILE A 944 38.77 -3.16 18.31
C ILE A 944 39.13 -4.05 19.54
N PRO A 945 38.87 -5.38 19.49
CA PRO A 945 39.52 -6.33 20.39
C PRO A 945 40.63 -7.14 19.68
N ARG A 946 41.84 -7.11 20.26
CA ARG A 946 42.84 -8.19 20.11
C ARG A 946 43.21 -8.74 21.49
N PHE A 947 43.16 -10.07 21.54
CA PHE A 947 43.99 -11.03 22.28
C PHE A 947 44.94 -10.52 23.36
N ASP A 948 44.86 -11.18 24.51
CA ASP A 948 46.00 -11.26 25.43
C ASP A 948 46.34 -12.73 25.75
N ARG A 949 47.64 -12.95 25.92
CA ARG A 949 48.40 -14.20 25.92
C ARG A 949 49.30 -14.16 27.15
N ASP A 950 49.51 -15.31 27.78
CA ASP A 950 50.72 -15.76 28.51
C ASP A 950 50.31 -16.81 29.56
N LEU A 951 50.96 -17.98 29.73
CA LEU A 951 52.39 -18.24 29.76
C LEU A 951 52.68 -19.76 29.52
N ILE A 952 53.85 -20.07 28.94
CA ILE A 952 54.47 -21.41 28.73
C ILE A 952 55.35 -21.73 29.99
N THR A 953 55.58 -22.96 30.51
CA THR A 953 56.49 -24.04 30.02
C THR A 953 56.57 -25.26 30.99
N GLN A 954 56.71 -26.49 30.41
CA GLN A 954 57.46 -27.72 30.81
C GLN A 954 57.16 -28.50 32.13
N VAL A 955 57.29 -29.85 32.30
CA VAL A 955 57.60 -31.08 31.51
C VAL A 955 57.42 -32.33 32.42
N ALA A 956 57.11 -33.48 31.79
CA ALA A 956 57.39 -34.90 32.14
C ALA A 956 56.58 -35.73 33.18
N ASP A 957 56.40 -36.98 32.74
CA ASP A 957 56.19 -38.26 33.43
C ASP A 957 54.81 -38.68 33.96
N GLY A 958 54.23 -39.64 33.23
CA GLY A 958 54.09 -41.00 33.77
C GLY A 958 52.74 -41.44 34.37
N SER A 959 52.26 -42.58 33.86
CA SER A 959 51.38 -43.57 34.50
C SER A 959 49.84 -43.45 34.35
N LEU A 960 49.28 -44.41 33.60
CA LEU A 960 48.02 -45.12 33.86
C LEU A 960 48.06 -45.77 35.27
N PRO A 961 46.93 -46.13 35.96
CA PRO A 961 45.88 -46.99 35.38
C PRO A 961 44.42 -46.90 35.94
N GLN A 962 43.50 -47.43 35.11
CA GLN A 962 42.41 -48.40 35.40
C GLN A 962 41.17 -48.14 36.32
N CYS A 963 40.02 -48.44 35.69
CA CYS A 963 38.92 -49.37 36.11
C CYS A 963 37.69 -48.90 36.91
N PHE A 964 36.52 -48.94 36.23
CA PHE A 964 35.29 -49.77 36.43
C PHE A 964 34.11 -49.01 35.78
N ALA A 965 33.39 -49.43 34.73
CA ALA A 965 32.73 -50.68 34.33
C ALA A 965 31.33 -50.92 34.95
N LEU A 966 30.38 -51.30 34.08
CA LEU A 966 28.95 -51.71 34.23
C LEU A 966 27.92 -50.57 33.96
N SER A 967 26.87 -50.71 33.13
CA SER A 967 26.32 -51.87 32.39
C SER A 967 25.32 -51.45 31.29
N GLN A 968 25.34 -52.21 30.18
CA GLN A 968 24.28 -52.70 29.27
C GLN A 968 22.86 -52.07 29.27
N GLU A 969 22.33 -51.66 28.10
CA GLU A 969 21.44 -52.43 27.18
C GLU A 969 20.07 -52.77 27.84
N SER A 970 18.88 -52.63 27.23
CA SER A 970 18.45 -52.49 25.84
C SER A 970 16.92 -52.27 25.81
N THR A 971 16.43 -51.92 24.61
CA THR A 971 15.10 -52.23 24.03
C THR A 971 13.79 -51.59 24.51
N GLU A 972 13.12 -51.05 23.48
CA GLU A 972 11.68 -51.11 23.15
C GLU A 972 10.68 -50.05 23.64
N LYS A 973 10.12 -49.38 22.62
CA LYS A 973 8.71 -49.01 22.36
C LYS A 973 7.91 -48.28 23.45
N GLY A 974 7.47 -47.09 23.05
CA GLY A 974 6.34 -46.32 23.58
C GLY A 974 6.20 -45.06 22.75
#